data_AF-A0AAD6V9S1-F1
#
_entry.id   AF-A0AAD6V9S1-F1
#
_cell.length_a   1.000
_cell.length_b   1.000
_cell.length_c   1.000
_cell.angle_alpha   90.00
_cell.angle_beta   90.00
_cell.angle_gamma   90.00
#
_symmetry.space_group_name_H-M   'P 1'
#
loop_
_entity.id
_entity.type
_entity.pdbx_description
1 polymer ?
#
loop_
_entity_poly.entity_id
_entity_poly.type
_entity_poly.pdbx_seq_one_letter_code
_entity_poly.pdbx_strand_id
1 'polypeptide(L)'
;MTQTPSAKEQLAAHFDRSAVTVRAYADKFEHAYARPALATTSSFFDQYPLSSTFISIFCALAFFPVVTFLTLSVFAVLSVLFLALSGAFIASSAVVLLFLSILVLSLITTFFASGCISVFVVSAYLAYRFVALVRSSGSKGVSTWAVETKGRFIPSNRREASDESAALVVDVKEPLSDDSFGDSEFKQEVVPPGGQFHVPEQSSTPLLVFRCTPIITPYIEEDDEAGILVDTFLTYSRYTGAEPIIIPQGPTGTASETLGVSISINGTVLANAVVPFNSTSELHFPLANLSRARKQQFPIDCTASYISHLLPEPQIFSVTTGLSYLPRPPSGSVTKRDARTGALLVKPRSGDLFEAIFPMGFYTSFDNYLDSDLVILDDIKAQGFTIVHPVPTFGDLEALSRVLDRMEELGLYLVYDMRQSLASEVNMIKHRPNLLLWYTADEPDGTSEPLDATRHAYDTVYELDGYHPVSIALNCADYEFTAYASGADVVMPDTYTIANDPRFSAKYNTSCTVDFGCCGCDNCQGELEDVSRRLDNFAMRLDVLGWARERVLWAVPQAFGGDEFWTRPPTGREFAVQVILSVNHGARGIMPWIDPTPPDIKDTASALATALTSPTVTRFIFSPLTKFSRTVSNRIDVAMWAIGSETLILVANLNTHDADLAVPLSSGLELREVLNYGVRRESVGSQLGLELEGLGCAVFIAYSSPLMLKAQGEL
;
A
#
# COMPACT_ATOMS: atom_id res chain seq x y z
N MET A 1 44.09 12.22 27.69
CA MET A 1 44.71 12.06 26.35
C MET A 1 44.85 10.56 26.08
N THR A 2 43.83 9.97 25.50
CA THR A 2 43.85 8.60 24.98
C THR A 2 44.46 8.64 23.58
N GLN A 3 45.65 8.08 23.42
CA GLN A 3 46.29 7.99 22.10
C GLN A 3 45.50 7.03 21.22
N THR A 4 45.03 7.54 20.09
CA THR A 4 44.41 6.74 19.03
C THR A 4 45.44 5.75 18.48
N PRO A 5 45.14 4.44 18.43
CA PRO A 5 46.08 3.44 17.94
C PRO A 5 46.42 3.69 16.48
N SER A 6 47.68 3.50 16.11
CA SER A 6 48.18 3.77 14.78
C SER A 6 47.49 2.87 13.74
N ALA A 7 47.37 3.33 12.50
CA ALA A 7 46.78 2.56 11.40
C ALA A 7 47.43 1.16 11.23
N LYS A 8 48.69 1.01 11.64
CA LYS A 8 49.43 -0.25 11.61
C LYS A 8 48.97 -1.24 12.68
N GLU A 9 48.63 -0.73 13.88
CA GLU A 9 48.09 -1.55 14.99
C GLU A 9 46.64 -1.96 14.72
N GLN A 10 45.86 -1.08 14.09
CA GLN A 10 44.49 -1.42 13.66
C GLN A 10 44.50 -2.50 12.58
N LEU A 11 45.42 -2.43 11.62
CA LEU A 11 45.57 -3.44 10.57
C LEU A 11 46.04 -4.79 11.14
N ALA A 12 46.98 -4.78 12.09
CA ALA A 12 47.43 -5.98 12.77
C ALA A 12 46.30 -6.64 13.57
N ALA A 13 45.53 -5.84 14.33
CA ALA A 13 44.37 -6.34 15.08
C ALA A 13 43.28 -6.90 14.15
N HIS A 14 43.10 -6.30 12.97
CA HIS A 14 42.17 -6.81 11.96
C HIS A 14 42.64 -8.13 11.35
N PHE A 15 43.93 -8.28 11.07
CA PHE A 15 44.51 -9.54 10.62
C PHE A 15 44.38 -10.66 11.66
N ASP A 16 44.64 -10.35 12.93
CA ASP A 16 44.50 -11.32 14.02
C ASP A 16 43.05 -11.74 14.21
N ARG A 17 42.10 -10.79 14.15
CA ARG A 17 40.67 -11.10 14.23
C ARG A 17 40.21 -11.97 13.06
N SER A 18 40.64 -11.66 11.84
CA SER A 18 40.35 -12.49 10.67
C SER A 18 40.96 -13.88 10.77
N ALA A 19 42.20 -14.00 11.26
CA ALA A 19 42.86 -15.30 11.44
C ALA A 19 42.17 -16.17 12.50
N VAL A 20 41.68 -15.57 13.59
CA VAL A 20 40.88 -16.26 14.61
C VAL A 20 39.54 -16.73 14.02
N THR A 21 38.87 -15.89 13.23
CA THR A 21 37.62 -16.26 12.56
C THR A 21 37.83 -17.42 11.59
N VAL A 22 38.87 -17.38 10.76
CA VAL A 22 39.19 -18.48 9.82
C VAL A 22 39.48 -19.78 10.57
N ARG A 23 40.21 -19.72 11.69
CA ARG A 23 40.44 -20.90 12.53
C ARG A 23 39.15 -21.43 13.15
N ALA A 24 38.28 -20.57 13.65
CA ALA A 24 36.98 -20.97 14.20
C ALA A 24 36.07 -21.63 13.16
N TYR A 25 36.07 -21.11 11.92
CA TYR A 25 35.33 -21.74 10.82
C TYR A 25 35.95 -23.07 10.38
N ALA A 26 37.27 -23.17 10.31
CA ALA A 26 37.95 -24.42 9.99
C ALA A 26 37.66 -25.50 11.05
N ASP A 27 37.65 -25.11 12.33
CA ASP A 27 37.39 -26.03 13.45
C ASP A 27 35.92 -26.46 13.49
N LYS A 28 34.99 -25.52 13.22
CA LYS A 28 33.57 -25.83 13.05
C LYS A 28 33.34 -26.74 11.83
N PHE A 29 34.04 -26.50 10.73
CA PHE A 29 33.95 -27.34 9.53
C PHE A 29 34.42 -28.77 9.81
N GLU A 30 35.57 -28.92 10.48
CA GLU A 30 36.12 -30.22 10.85
C GLU A 30 35.13 -31.01 11.72
N HIS A 31 34.58 -30.37 12.76
CA HIS A 31 33.76 -31.07 13.75
C HIS A 31 32.31 -31.27 13.31
N ALA A 32 31.70 -30.33 12.60
CA ALA A 32 30.31 -30.40 12.19
C ALA A 32 30.12 -31.20 10.89
N TYR A 33 31.11 -31.21 10.00
CA TYR A 33 30.95 -31.80 8.67
C TYR A 33 32.00 -32.87 8.35
N ALA A 34 33.29 -32.59 8.55
CA ALA A 34 34.33 -33.53 8.12
C ALA A 34 34.34 -34.82 8.96
N ARG A 35 34.33 -34.72 10.29
CA ARG A 35 34.34 -35.90 11.18
C ARG A 35 33.06 -36.75 11.07
N PRO A 36 31.84 -36.16 11.06
CA PRO A 36 30.63 -36.95 10.84
C PRO A 36 30.58 -37.61 9.46
N ALA A 37 31.05 -36.93 8.41
CA ALA A 37 31.13 -37.52 7.07
C ALA A 37 32.12 -38.68 7.01
N LEU A 38 33.30 -38.55 7.63
CA LEU A 38 34.28 -39.64 7.73
C LEU A 38 33.74 -40.83 8.53
N ALA A 39 33.07 -40.57 9.66
CA ALA A 39 32.46 -41.63 10.47
C ALA A 39 31.34 -42.36 9.70
N THR A 40 30.49 -41.61 8.98
CA THR A 40 29.42 -42.17 8.14
C THR A 40 29.99 -42.97 6.97
N THR A 41 31.05 -42.46 6.33
CA THR A 41 31.74 -43.16 5.23
C THR A 41 32.39 -44.45 5.72
N SER A 42 33.02 -44.44 6.90
CA SER A 42 33.60 -45.66 7.51
C SER A 42 32.51 -46.70 7.80
N SER A 43 31.41 -46.28 8.43
CA SER A 43 30.26 -47.16 8.72
C SER A 43 29.66 -47.76 7.44
N PHE A 44 29.56 -46.96 6.37
CA PHE A 44 29.07 -47.42 5.07
C PHE A 44 30.05 -48.38 4.37
N PHE A 45 31.37 -48.18 4.53
CA PHE A 45 32.39 -49.13 4.07
C PHE A 45 32.31 -50.48 4.81
N ASP A 46 32.05 -50.46 6.11
CA ASP A 46 31.90 -51.67 6.92
C ASP A 46 30.63 -52.46 6.54
N GLN A 47 29.55 -51.76 6.19
CA GLN A 47 28.26 -52.39 5.85
C GLN A 47 28.20 -52.86 4.38
N TYR A 48 28.84 -52.18 3.44
CA TYR A 48 28.77 -52.47 1.99
C TYR A 48 30.13 -52.35 1.27
N PRO A 49 31.12 -53.19 1.57
CA PRO A 49 32.52 -52.98 1.17
C PRO A 49 32.75 -52.93 -0.34
N LEU A 50 32.03 -53.74 -1.13
CA LEU A 50 32.19 -53.78 -2.59
C LEU A 50 31.63 -52.52 -3.27
N SER A 51 30.41 -52.11 -2.91
CA SER A 51 29.77 -50.92 -3.46
C SER A 51 30.52 -49.65 -3.03
N SER A 52 30.94 -49.57 -1.77
CA SER A 52 31.72 -48.45 -1.25
C SER A 52 33.08 -48.31 -1.94
N THR A 53 33.78 -49.42 -2.19
CA THR A 53 35.05 -49.41 -2.95
C THR A 53 34.83 -48.92 -4.38
N PHE A 54 33.79 -49.41 -5.06
CA PHE A 54 33.46 -48.96 -6.41
C PHE A 54 33.16 -47.46 -6.47
N ILE A 55 32.31 -46.98 -5.56
CA ILE A 55 31.94 -45.55 -5.48
C ILE A 55 33.17 -44.69 -5.18
N SER A 56 34.03 -45.09 -4.25
CA SER A 56 35.26 -44.33 -3.95
C SER A 56 36.23 -44.28 -5.13
N ILE A 57 36.43 -45.39 -5.86
CA ILE A 57 37.25 -45.40 -7.07
C ILE A 57 36.63 -44.52 -8.15
N PHE A 58 35.32 -44.62 -8.36
CA PHE A 58 34.60 -43.79 -9.32
C PHE A 58 34.72 -42.30 -8.99
N CYS A 59 34.49 -41.91 -7.74
CA CYS A 59 34.65 -40.53 -7.27
C CYS A 59 36.09 -40.03 -7.43
N ALA A 60 37.10 -40.85 -7.10
CA ALA A 60 38.50 -40.49 -7.26
C ALA A 60 38.87 -40.26 -8.73
N LEU A 61 38.38 -41.11 -9.64
CA LEU A 61 38.61 -40.98 -11.08
C LEU A 61 37.82 -39.83 -11.71
N ALA A 62 36.62 -39.53 -11.21
CA ALA A 62 35.76 -38.45 -11.70
C ALA A 62 36.16 -37.07 -11.17
N PHE A 63 36.88 -36.99 -10.04
CA PHE A 63 37.26 -35.73 -9.40
C PHE A 63 38.06 -34.81 -10.34
N PHE A 64 39.13 -35.33 -10.96
CA PHE A 64 39.98 -34.54 -11.83
C PHE A 64 39.26 -34.00 -13.07
N PRO A 65 38.52 -34.81 -13.84
CA PRO A 65 37.73 -34.32 -14.98
C PRO A 65 36.70 -33.25 -14.58
N VAL A 66 35.97 -33.46 -13.48
CA VAL A 66 34.93 -32.53 -13.02
C VAL A 66 35.53 -31.22 -12.55
N VAL A 67 36.57 -31.25 -11.73
CA VAL A 67 37.25 -30.03 -11.24
C VAL A 67 37.88 -29.26 -12.40
N THR A 68 38.49 -29.97 -13.36
CA THR A 68 39.07 -29.34 -14.55
C THR A 68 38.01 -28.66 -15.40
N PHE A 69 36.86 -29.31 -15.63
CA PHE A 69 35.73 -28.71 -16.33
C PHE A 69 35.22 -27.46 -15.63
N LEU A 70 34.94 -27.53 -14.32
CA LEU A 70 34.45 -26.39 -13.55
C LEU A 70 35.44 -25.23 -13.56
N THR A 71 36.74 -25.51 -13.39
CA THR A 71 37.79 -24.48 -13.40
C THR A 71 37.86 -23.78 -14.76
N LEU A 72 37.85 -24.54 -15.85
CA LEU A 72 37.89 -23.99 -17.21
C LEU A 72 36.61 -23.22 -17.56
N SER A 73 35.44 -23.70 -17.14
CA SER A 73 34.16 -23.01 -17.32
C SER A 73 34.13 -21.67 -16.60
N VAL A 74 34.55 -21.62 -15.33
CA VAL A 74 34.64 -20.37 -14.56
C VAL A 74 35.64 -19.42 -15.21
N PHE A 75 36.82 -19.91 -15.60
CA PHE A 75 37.83 -19.10 -16.28
C PHE A 75 37.30 -18.52 -17.61
N ALA A 76 36.58 -19.31 -18.40
CA ALA A 76 35.99 -18.87 -19.66
C ALA A 76 34.92 -17.78 -19.43
N VAL A 77 34.02 -17.98 -18.48
CA VAL A 77 32.98 -16.99 -18.12
C VAL A 77 33.62 -15.68 -17.66
N LEU A 78 34.59 -15.74 -16.75
CA LEU A 78 35.29 -14.55 -16.24
C LEU A 78 36.06 -13.83 -17.36
N SER A 79 36.68 -14.57 -18.27
CA SER A 79 37.42 -13.98 -19.41
C SER A 79 36.48 -13.26 -20.38
N VAL A 80 35.33 -13.87 -20.71
CA VAL A 80 34.30 -13.25 -21.56
C VAL A 80 33.72 -12.00 -20.91
N LEU A 81 33.41 -12.08 -19.62
CA LEU A 81 32.87 -10.95 -18.85
C LEU A 81 33.86 -9.78 -18.80
N PHE A 82 35.14 -10.06 -18.55
CA PHE A 82 36.19 -9.05 -18.54
C PHE A 82 36.36 -8.36 -19.90
N LEU A 83 36.34 -9.13 -21.00
CA LEU A 83 36.42 -8.57 -22.35
C LEU A 83 35.20 -7.73 -22.71
N ALA A 84 33.99 -8.18 -22.34
CA ALA A 84 32.75 -7.45 -22.58
C ALA A 84 32.72 -6.11 -21.81
N LEU A 85 33.08 -6.12 -20.53
CA LEU A 85 33.15 -4.92 -19.70
C LEU A 85 34.22 -3.95 -20.18
N SER A 86 35.40 -4.45 -20.57
CA SER A 86 36.47 -3.62 -21.13
C SER A 86 36.05 -2.96 -22.45
N GLY A 87 35.36 -3.72 -23.32
CA GLY A 87 34.81 -3.19 -24.57
C GLY A 87 33.74 -2.12 -24.35
N ALA A 88 32.80 -2.36 -23.43
CA ALA A 88 31.76 -1.40 -23.07
C ALA A 88 32.35 -0.11 -22.49
N PHE A 89 33.37 -0.23 -21.63
CA PHE A 89 34.05 0.92 -21.03
C PHE A 89 34.77 1.79 -22.08
N ILE A 90 35.47 1.16 -23.04
CA ILE A 90 36.16 1.88 -24.12
C ILE A 90 35.14 2.59 -25.03
N ALA A 91 34.06 1.90 -25.41
CA ALA A 91 33.01 2.48 -26.25
C ALA A 91 32.30 3.66 -25.56
N SER A 92 31.94 3.49 -24.30
CA SER A 92 31.32 4.55 -23.48
C SER A 92 32.24 5.75 -23.35
N SER A 93 33.52 5.53 -23.03
CA SER A 93 34.51 6.61 -22.91
C SER A 93 34.69 7.37 -24.22
N ALA A 94 34.70 6.69 -25.37
CA ALA A 94 34.80 7.33 -26.68
C ALA A 94 33.57 8.20 -26.99
N VAL A 95 32.37 7.72 -26.68
CA VAL A 95 31.12 8.47 -26.85
C VAL A 95 31.08 9.71 -25.96
N VAL A 96 31.47 9.58 -24.69
CA VAL A 96 31.54 10.71 -23.75
C VAL A 96 32.53 11.76 -24.22
N LEU A 97 33.73 11.35 -24.67
CA LEU A 97 34.73 12.28 -25.21
C LEU A 97 34.25 12.99 -26.48
N LEU A 98 33.52 12.28 -27.36
CA LEU A 98 32.92 12.87 -28.54
C LEU A 98 31.90 13.96 -28.16
N PHE A 99 30.96 13.67 -27.25
CA PHE A 99 29.97 14.65 -26.81
C PHE A 99 30.62 15.83 -26.08
N LEU A 100 31.65 15.60 -25.26
CA LEU A 100 32.40 16.67 -24.61
C LEU A 100 33.08 17.58 -25.64
N SER A 101 33.64 17.01 -26.72
CA SER A 101 34.26 17.81 -27.78
C SER A 101 33.25 18.70 -28.52
N ILE A 102 32.04 18.17 -28.77
CA ILE A 102 30.94 18.92 -29.38
C ILE A 102 30.49 20.06 -28.47
N LEU A 103 30.35 19.78 -27.16
CA LEU A 103 29.97 20.79 -26.17
C LEU A 103 30.99 21.92 -26.09
N VAL A 104 32.29 21.59 -26.00
CA VAL A 104 33.36 22.59 -25.94
C VAL A 104 33.36 23.46 -27.21
N LEU A 105 33.21 22.86 -28.39
CA LEU A 105 33.13 23.60 -29.64
C LEU A 105 31.92 24.55 -29.66
N SER A 106 30.75 24.08 -29.24
CA SER A 106 29.53 24.88 -29.15
C SER A 106 29.67 26.07 -28.20
N LEU A 107 30.29 25.86 -27.03
CA LEU A 107 30.55 26.93 -26.05
C LEU A 107 31.52 27.97 -26.60
N ILE A 108 32.59 27.54 -27.29
CA ILE A 108 33.55 28.45 -27.92
C ILE A 108 32.84 29.30 -28.99
N THR A 109 32.06 28.68 -29.88
CA THR A 109 31.32 29.41 -30.92
C THR A 109 30.34 30.41 -30.30
N THR A 110 29.62 30.01 -29.26
CA THR A 110 28.66 30.87 -28.56
C THR A 110 29.36 32.04 -27.87
N PHE A 111 30.51 31.81 -27.24
CA PHE A 111 31.32 32.85 -26.61
C PHE A 111 31.74 33.93 -27.62
N PHE A 112 32.29 33.52 -28.77
CA PHE A 112 32.70 34.48 -29.80
C PHE A 112 31.51 35.20 -30.44
N ALA A 113 30.41 34.50 -30.71
CA ALA A 113 29.19 35.11 -31.22
C ALA A 113 28.64 36.17 -30.25
N SER A 114 28.57 35.84 -28.96
CA SER A 114 28.16 36.76 -27.89
C SER A 114 29.08 37.98 -27.82
N GLY A 115 30.40 37.79 -27.85
CA GLY A 115 31.37 38.89 -27.86
C GLY A 115 31.17 39.84 -29.05
N CYS A 116 30.99 39.31 -30.26
CA CYS A 116 30.73 40.11 -31.45
C CYS A 116 29.41 40.91 -31.35
N ILE A 117 28.34 40.26 -30.87
CA ILE A 117 27.04 40.91 -30.69
C ILE A 117 27.14 42.02 -29.64
N SER A 118 27.80 41.77 -28.50
CA SER A 118 27.98 42.77 -27.45
C SER A 118 28.78 43.98 -27.94
N VAL A 119 29.88 43.77 -28.67
CA VAL A 119 30.66 44.86 -29.26
C VAL A 119 29.81 45.67 -30.25
N PHE A 120 29.02 45.00 -31.09
CA PHE A 120 28.14 45.66 -32.04
C PHE A 120 27.07 46.51 -31.33
N VAL A 121 26.37 45.95 -30.35
CA VAL A 121 25.32 46.65 -29.59
C VAL A 121 25.89 47.85 -28.83
N VAL A 122 27.03 47.69 -28.15
CA VAL A 122 27.69 48.79 -27.43
C VAL A 122 28.13 49.88 -28.42
N SER A 123 28.72 49.50 -29.56
CA SER A 123 29.15 50.47 -30.58
C SER A 123 27.96 51.22 -31.19
N ALA A 124 26.86 50.52 -31.48
CA ALA A 124 25.63 51.11 -32.00
C ALA A 124 25.01 52.07 -30.99
N TYR A 125 24.97 51.69 -29.70
CA TYR A 125 24.50 52.55 -28.62
C TYR A 125 25.36 53.81 -28.48
N LEU A 126 26.68 53.68 -28.46
CA LEU A 126 27.60 54.80 -28.35
C LEU A 126 27.48 55.75 -29.55
N ALA A 127 27.34 55.21 -30.77
CA ALA A 127 27.13 55.98 -31.99
C ALA A 127 25.78 56.71 -31.98
N TYR A 128 24.70 56.03 -31.60
CA TYR A 128 23.39 56.64 -31.42
C TYR A 128 23.46 57.78 -30.41
N ARG A 129 24.10 57.55 -29.25
CA ARG A 129 24.22 58.54 -28.18
C ARG A 129 25.07 59.74 -28.61
N PHE A 130 26.13 59.52 -29.38
CA PHE A 130 26.93 60.57 -29.98
C PHE A 130 26.08 61.45 -30.92
N VAL A 131 25.35 60.82 -31.86
CA VAL A 131 24.48 61.54 -32.81
C VAL A 131 23.40 62.33 -32.09
N ALA A 132 22.76 61.73 -31.07
CA ALA A 132 21.74 62.40 -30.27
C ALA A 132 22.27 63.65 -29.57
N LEU A 133 23.43 63.56 -28.91
CA LEU A 133 24.03 64.68 -28.17
C LEU A 133 24.58 65.78 -29.10
N VAL A 134 25.13 65.42 -30.26
CA VAL A 134 25.58 66.39 -31.26
C VAL A 134 24.38 67.11 -31.90
N ARG A 135 23.28 66.40 -32.17
CA ARG A 135 22.05 67.03 -32.68
C ARG A 135 21.41 67.98 -31.67
N SER A 136 21.41 67.65 -30.37
CA SER A 136 20.79 68.49 -29.34
C SER A 136 21.64 69.70 -28.95
N SER A 137 22.97 69.61 -29.05
CA SER A 137 23.87 70.57 -28.41
C SER A 137 25.04 71.06 -29.29
N GLY A 138 25.04 70.72 -30.57
CA GLY A 138 26.06 71.15 -31.54
C GLY A 138 27.47 70.66 -31.17
N SER A 139 28.48 71.50 -31.39
CA SER A 139 29.90 71.14 -31.14
C SER A 139 30.21 70.81 -29.68
N LYS A 140 29.43 71.33 -28.72
CA LYS A 140 29.54 70.98 -27.29
C LYS A 140 29.07 69.56 -26.98
N GLY A 141 28.20 68.98 -27.80
CA GLY A 141 27.74 67.59 -27.64
C GLY A 141 28.86 66.56 -27.78
N VAL A 142 29.88 66.86 -28.60
CA VAL A 142 31.06 66.02 -28.79
C VAL A 142 31.88 65.91 -27.50
N SER A 143 32.14 67.02 -26.82
CA SER A 143 32.92 67.02 -25.57
C SER A 143 32.17 66.32 -24.43
N THR A 144 30.85 66.48 -24.36
CA THR A 144 30.02 65.82 -23.33
C THR A 144 29.98 64.31 -23.54
N TRP A 145 29.79 63.84 -24.78
CA TRP A 145 29.85 62.41 -25.09
C TRP A 145 31.20 61.77 -24.74
N ALA A 146 32.31 62.47 -25.02
CA ALA A 146 33.65 61.98 -24.71
C ALA A 146 33.89 61.83 -23.20
N VAL A 147 33.41 62.79 -22.39
CA VAL A 147 33.50 62.72 -20.92
C VAL A 147 32.60 61.62 -20.36
N GLU A 148 31.35 61.53 -20.82
CA GLU A 148 30.39 60.50 -20.37
C GLU A 148 30.88 59.09 -20.70
N THR A 149 31.35 58.86 -21.93
CA THR A 149 31.86 57.56 -22.37
C THR A 149 33.10 57.18 -21.57
N LYS A 150 34.04 58.11 -21.37
CA LYS A 150 35.26 57.87 -20.59
C LYS A 150 34.96 57.53 -19.12
N GLY A 151 33.96 58.17 -18.52
CA GLY A 151 33.53 57.91 -17.14
C GLY A 151 32.89 56.54 -16.93
N ARG A 152 32.27 55.95 -17.96
CA ARG A 152 31.67 54.61 -17.89
C ARG A 152 32.67 53.47 -18.03
N PHE A 153 33.82 53.70 -18.67
CA PHE A 153 34.86 52.68 -18.88
C PHE A 153 36.04 52.78 -17.91
N ILE A 154 36.19 53.90 -17.18
CA ILE A 154 37.26 54.10 -16.19
C ILE A 154 36.62 54.45 -14.84
N PRO A 155 36.60 53.52 -13.86
CA PRO A 155 36.02 53.82 -12.55
C PRO A 155 36.91 54.79 -11.77
N SER A 156 36.38 55.98 -11.44
CA SER A 156 37.04 56.96 -10.58
C SER A 156 36.78 56.65 -9.11
N ASN A 157 37.85 56.60 -8.31
CA ASN A 157 37.83 56.25 -6.89
C ASN A 157 37.72 57.53 -6.02
N ARG A 158 36.74 57.57 -5.07
CA ARG A 158 36.64 58.42 -3.85
C ARG A 158 36.33 59.94 -4.02
N ARG A 159 35.68 60.68 -3.09
CA ARG A 159 35.06 60.48 -1.74
C ARG A 159 34.31 61.78 -1.30
N GLU A 160 33.41 61.63 -0.31
CA GLU A 160 33.02 62.59 0.77
C GLU A 160 32.15 63.83 0.38
N ALA A 161 31.18 64.32 1.18
CA ALA A 161 30.64 64.01 2.52
C ALA A 161 29.32 64.81 2.76
N SER A 162 28.56 64.41 3.81
CA SER A 162 27.60 65.19 4.64
C SER A 162 26.38 65.85 3.95
N ASP A 163 25.17 65.98 4.51
CA ASP A 163 24.65 65.85 5.88
C ASP A 163 23.11 65.74 5.82
N GLU A 164 22.54 65.29 6.95
CA GLU A 164 21.18 65.42 7.49
C GLU A 164 20.14 66.30 6.76
N SER A 165 18.87 65.83 6.69
CA SER A 165 17.80 66.23 7.61
C SER A 165 16.39 65.76 7.16
N ALA A 166 15.54 65.59 8.17
CA ALA A 166 14.21 64.98 8.18
C ALA A 166 13.10 65.70 7.39
N ALA A 167 12.01 64.98 7.05
CA ALA A 167 10.62 65.35 7.41
C ALA A 167 9.53 64.58 6.62
N LEU A 168 8.55 64.04 7.37
CA LEU A 168 7.09 63.97 7.12
C LEU A 168 6.55 63.20 5.88
N VAL A 169 5.88 62.04 6.02
CA VAL A 169 4.45 61.78 6.40
C VAL A 169 3.45 61.89 5.22
N VAL A 170 2.88 60.72 4.86
CA VAL A 170 1.49 60.43 4.38
C VAL A 170 1.11 61.02 2.99
N ASP A 171 0.57 60.30 2.00
CA ASP A 171 -0.65 59.49 1.99
C ASP A 171 -0.77 58.62 0.72
N VAL A 172 -1.72 57.70 0.78
CA VAL A 172 -2.20 56.67 -0.15
C VAL A 172 -2.59 57.15 -1.57
N LYS A 173 -2.23 56.36 -2.60
CA LYS A 173 -3.16 55.98 -3.70
C LYS A 173 -2.67 54.80 -4.55
N GLU A 174 -3.62 53.92 -4.84
CA GLU A 174 -3.55 52.67 -5.62
C GLU A 174 -2.87 52.75 -7.01
N PRO A 175 -2.41 51.61 -7.55
CA PRO A 175 -1.84 51.52 -8.89
C PRO A 175 -2.92 51.27 -9.96
N LEU A 176 -2.77 51.93 -11.10
CA LEU A 176 -3.41 51.56 -12.36
C LEU A 176 -2.32 51.26 -13.38
N SER A 177 -2.32 50.02 -13.87
CA SER A 177 -2.02 49.55 -15.23
C SER A 177 -0.97 50.31 -16.05
N ASP A 178 0.07 49.65 -16.54
CA ASP A 178 -0.04 48.80 -17.73
C ASP A 178 1.34 48.25 -18.15
N ASP A 179 1.34 46.96 -18.42
CA ASP A 179 2.26 46.06 -19.12
C ASP A 179 3.55 46.57 -19.78
N SER A 180 4.64 45.80 -19.58
CA SER A 180 5.10 44.80 -20.56
C SER A 180 6.59 44.44 -20.39
N PHE A 181 6.89 43.35 -19.70
CA PHE A 181 8.09 42.55 -19.96
C PHE A 181 7.72 41.07 -19.79
N GLY A 182 7.83 40.33 -20.89
CA GLY A 182 7.36 38.96 -20.99
C GLY A 182 8.26 37.99 -20.25
N ASP A 183 7.66 37.29 -19.28
CA ASP A 183 8.10 35.98 -18.85
C ASP A 183 7.54 34.96 -19.84
N SER A 184 8.44 34.23 -20.50
CA SER A 184 8.06 33.01 -21.21
C SER A 184 7.82 31.91 -20.17
N GLU A 185 6.67 31.96 -19.49
CA GLU A 185 6.09 30.78 -18.88
C GLU A 185 5.90 29.74 -19.99
N PHE A 186 6.53 28.58 -19.83
CA PHE A 186 6.10 27.37 -20.52
C PHE A 186 4.67 27.09 -20.06
N LYS A 187 3.68 27.61 -20.80
CA LYS A 187 2.28 27.20 -20.66
C LYS A 187 2.19 25.76 -21.16
N GLN A 188 2.43 24.82 -20.25
CA GLN A 188 2.01 23.45 -20.46
C GLN A 188 0.48 23.50 -20.62
N GLU A 189 -0.01 22.98 -21.74
CA GLU A 189 -1.45 22.94 -22.00
C GLU A 189 -2.07 22.04 -20.93
N VAL A 190 -3.01 22.62 -20.17
CA VAL A 190 -3.69 21.93 -19.09
C VAL A 190 -4.73 21.00 -19.72
N VAL A 191 -4.40 19.72 -19.76
CA VAL A 191 -5.29 18.66 -20.28
C VAL A 191 -6.02 18.04 -19.09
N PRO A 192 -7.37 18.02 -19.07
CA PRO A 192 -8.10 17.31 -18.03
C PRO A 192 -7.62 15.86 -17.96
N PRO A 193 -7.30 15.35 -16.76
CA PRO A 193 -6.57 14.08 -16.64
C PRO A 193 -7.35 12.86 -17.18
N GLY A 194 -8.68 12.98 -17.32
CA GLY A 194 -9.53 11.85 -17.68
C GLY A 194 -9.50 10.75 -16.61
N GLY A 195 -10.07 9.58 -16.92
CA GLY A 195 -10.01 8.40 -16.06
C GLY A 195 -10.82 8.46 -14.75
N GLN A 196 -11.52 9.56 -14.45
CA GLN A 196 -12.29 9.70 -13.21
C GLN A 196 -13.37 8.62 -13.11
N PHE A 197 -13.52 8.03 -11.92
CA PHE A 197 -14.61 7.11 -11.65
C PHE A 197 -15.97 7.82 -11.78
N HIS A 198 -16.81 7.32 -12.69
CA HIS A 198 -18.13 7.91 -12.92
C HIS A 198 -19.15 7.48 -11.86
N VAL A 199 -19.88 8.46 -11.33
CA VAL A 199 -21.05 8.20 -10.47
C VAL A 199 -22.11 7.44 -11.27
N PRO A 200 -22.73 6.37 -10.71
CA PRO A 200 -23.78 5.63 -11.40
C PRO A 200 -24.94 6.51 -11.82
N GLU A 201 -25.36 6.37 -13.07
CA GLU A 201 -26.58 7.01 -13.57
C GLU A 201 -27.81 6.55 -12.76
N GLN A 202 -28.79 7.44 -12.63
CA GLN A 202 -30.06 7.12 -12.00
C GLN A 202 -31.06 6.56 -13.04
N SER A 203 -31.86 5.61 -12.60
CA SER A 203 -32.97 4.99 -13.32
C SER A 203 -34.29 5.61 -12.85
N SER A 204 -35.26 5.74 -13.75
CA SER A 204 -36.63 6.15 -13.41
C SER A 204 -37.49 5.00 -12.91
N THR A 205 -37.02 3.75 -13.06
CA THR A 205 -37.68 2.52 -12.61
C THR A 205 -36.78 1.77 -11.62
N PRO A 206 -37.36 1.02 -10.67
CA PRO A 206 -36.56 0.21 -9.76
C PRO A 206 -35.77 -0.86 -10.53
N LEU A 207 -34.56 -1.12 -10.06
CA LEU A 207 -33.64 -2.14 -10.56
C LEU A 207 -33.40 -3.15 -9.43
N LEU A 208 -33.28 -4.42 -9.79
CA LEU A 208 -32.78 -5.48 -8.92
C LEU A 208 -31.28 -5.63 -9.16
N VAL A 209 -30.50 -5.51 -8.10
CA VAL A 209 -29.13 -6.02 -8.06
C VAL A 209 -29.19 -7.44 -7.51
N PHE A 210 -28.84 -8.41 -8.37
CA PHE A 210 -28.76 -9.82 -8.02
C PHE A 210 -27.32 -10.30 -8.19
N ARG A 211 -26.67 -10.68 -7.08
CA ARG A 211 -25.26 -11.10 -7.07
C ARG A 211 -25.11 -12.44 -6.37
N CYS A 212 -24.20 -13.25 -6.91
CA CYS A 212 -23.76 -14.49 -6.29
C CYS A 212 -22.26 -14.46 -6.09
N THR A 213 -21.81 -14.64 -4.84
CA THR A 213 -20.39 -14.66 -4.49
C THR A 213 -20.07 -15.89 -3.65
N PRO A 214 -19.03 -16.67 -3.96
CA PRO A 214 -18.54 -17.70 -3.04
C PRO A 214 -18.24 -17.12 -1.66
N ILE A 215 -18.72 -17.78 -0.59
CA ILE A 215 -18.45 -17.35 0.79
C ILE A 215 -16.95 -17.37 1.07
N ILE A 216 -16.26 -18.42 0.62
CA ILE A 216 -14.82 -18.62 0.79
C ILE A 216 -14.14 -18.69 -0.58
N THR A 217 -12.97 -18.06 -0.68
CA THR A 217 -12.08 -18.19 -1.85
C THR A 217 -10.62 -18.33 -1.41
N PRO A 218 -9.87 -19.37 -1.82
CA PRO A 218 -10.36 -20.60 -2.44
C PRO A 218 -10.92 -21.60 -1.41
N TYR A 219 -11.82 -22.48 -1.84
CA TYR A 219 -12.04 -23.77 -1.18
C TYR A 219 -10.92 -24.74 -1.55
N ILE A 220 -10.63 -25.70 -0.68
CA ILE A 220 -9.61 -26.75 -0.88
C ILE A 220 -10.17 -28.14 -0.57
N GLU A 221 -9.50 -29.22 -1.01
CA GLU A 221 -9.97 -30.62 -0.83
C GLU A 221 -10.29 -31.02 0.62
N GLU A 222 -9.81 -30.29 1.63
CA GLU A 222 -10.19 -30.48 3.04
C GLU A 222 -11.54 -29.90 3.44
N ASP A 223 -12.14 -29.04 2.61
CA ASP A 223 -13.44 -28.44 2.89
C ASP A 223 -14.56 -29.41 2.47
N ASP A 224 -15.54 -29.60 3.35
CA ASP A 224 -16.68 -30.50 3.10
C ASP A 224 -17.80 -29.82 2.30
N GLU A 225 -18.03 -28.54 2.56
CA GLU A 225 -19.15 -27.75 2.07
C GLU A 225 -18.69 -26.41 1.52
N ALA A 226 -19.35 -25.98 0.44
CA ALA A 226 -19.23 -24.64 -0.08
C ALA A 226 -20.55 -23.90 0.06
N GLY A 227 -20.47 -22.59 0.29
CA GLY A 227 -21.61 -21.70 0.23
C GLY A 227 -21.43 -20.54 -0.72
N ILE A 228 -22.56 -20.01 -1.16
CA ILE A 228 -22.71 -18.82 -1.99
C ILE A 228 -23.55 -17.80 -1.24
N LEU A 229 -23.04 -16.57 -1.15
CA LEU A 229 -23.80 -15.40 -0.75
C LEU A 229 -24.65 -14.94 -1.93
N VAL A 230 -25.94 -14.79 -1.66
CA VAL A 230 -26.93 -14.25 -2.59
C VAL A 230 -27.37 -12.89 -2.08
N ASP A 231 -26.91 -11.83 -2.73
CA ASP A 231 -27.36 -10.46 -2.46
C ASP A 231 -28.50 -10.10 -3.42
N THR A 232 -29.63 -9.67 -2.86
CA THR A 232 -30.79 -9.22 -3.62
C THR A 232 -31.28 -7.90 -3.06
N PHE A 233 -30.95 -6.78 -3.68
CA PHE A 233 -31.42 -5.46 -3.23
C PHE A 233 -31.96 -4.61 -4.37
N LEU A 234 -32.90 -3.74 -4.02
CA LEU A 234 -33.57 -2.84 -4.94
C LEU A 234 -32.89 -1.48 -4.93
N THR A 235 -32.67 -0.92 -6.10
CA THR A 235 -32.02 0.39 -6.25
C THR A 235 -32.59 1.15 -7.43
N TYR A 236 -32.38 2.47 -7.44
CA TYR A 236 -32.60 3.31 -8.61
C TYR A 236 -31.27 3.72 -9.25
N SER A 237 -30.13 3.34 -8.69
CA SER A 237 -28.81 3.60 -9.28
C SER A 237 -28.38 2.44 -10.18
N ARG A 238 -27.81 2.73 -11.35
CA ARG A 238 -27.35 1.72 -12.31
C ARG A 238 -26.03 1.07 -11.88
N TYR A 239 -26.11 0.12 -10.96
CA TYR A 239 -24.97 -0.70 -10.55
C TYR A 239 -24.63 -1.70 -11.66
N THR A 240 -23.39 -2.18 -11.70
CA THR A 240 -23.00 -3.24 -12.64
C THR A 240 -23.86 -4.48 -12.43
N GLY A 241 -24.49 -4.96 -13.50
CA GLY A 241 -25.40 -6.11 -13.46
C GLY A 241 -26.80 -5.84 -12.91
N ALA A 242 -27.16 -4.59 -12.62
CA ALA A 242 -28.52 -4.25 -12.18
C ALA A 242 -29.53 -4.33 -13.33
N GLU A 243 -30.62 -5.06 -13.13
CA GLU A 243 -31.66 -5.28 -14.14
C GLU A 243 -33.01 -4.66 -13.72
N PRO A 244 -33.81 -4.09 -14.65
CA PRO A 244 -35.14 -3.59 -14.32
C PRO A 244 -36.04 -4.65 -13.71
N ILE A 245 -36.77 -4.29 -12.64
CA ILE A 245 -37.76 -5.17 -12.02
C ILE A 245 -39.11 -4.45 -11.88
N ILE A 246 -40.19 -5.14 -12.22
CA ILE A 246 -41.56 -4.66 -12.04
C ILE A 246 -42.11 -5.24 -10.75
N ILE A 247 -42.39 -4.40 -9.77
CA ILE A 247 -43.03 -4.79 -8.51
C ILE A 247 -44.44 -4.19 -8.51
N PRO A 248 -45.49 -5.00 -8.77
CA PRO A 248 -46.86 -4.52 -8.79
C PRO A 248 -47.27 -4.02 -7.41
N GLN A 249 -47.77 -2.80 -7.29
CA GLN A 249 -48.34 -2.32 -6.03
C GLN A 249 -49.73 -2.94 -5.82
N GLY A 250 -49.86 -3.81 -4.82
CA GLY A 250 -51.14 -4.39 -4.43
C GLY A 250 -52.05 -3.40 -3.68
N PRO A 251 -53.37 -3.61 -3.63
CA PRO A 251 -54.32 -2.72 -2.93
C PRO A 251 -54.12 -2.68 -1.39
N THR A 252 -53.32 -3.59 -0.83
CA THR A 252 -52.91 -3.65 0.58
C THR A 252 -51.40 -3.48 0.79
N GLY A 253 -50.66 -3.06 -0.25
CA GLY A 253 -49.22 -2.75 -0.15
C GLY A 253 -48.28 -3.93 0.10
N THR A 254 -48.75 -5.18 0.10
CA THR A 254 -47.97 -6.37 0.45
C THR A 254 -47.91 -7.37 -0.71
N ALA A 255 -47.10 -7.07 -1.73
CA ALA A 255 -46.68 -8.09 -2.69
C ALA A 255 -45.67 -9.03 -2.02
N SER A 256 -45.60 -10.30 -2.41
CA SER A 256 -44.57 -11.23 -1.89
C SER A 256 -43.18 -10.65 -2.16
N GLU A 257 -42.50 -10.16 -1.13
CA GLU A 257 -41.22 -9.44 -1.23
C GLU A 257 -40.02 -10.40 -1.37
N THR A 258 -40.21 -11.54 -2.03
CA THR A 258 -39.22 -12.62 -2.07
C THR A 258 -38.97 -13.12 -3.48
N LEU A 259 -37.76 -13.63 -3.69
CA LEU A 259 -37.27 -14.26 -4.91
C LEU A 259 -37.05 -15.74 -4.65
N GLY A 260 -37.51 -16.61 -5.54
CA GLY A 260 -37.08 -18.00 -5.57
C GLY A 260 -35.71 -18.07 -6.24
N VAL A 261 -34.67 -18.48 -5.50
CA VAL A 261 -33.29 -18.55 -5.98
C VAL A 261 -32.86 -20.01 -6.11
N SER A 262 -32.22 -20.33 -7.22
CA SER A 262 -31.61 -21.63 -7.49
C SER A 262 -30.15 -21.44 -7.89
N ILE A 263 -29.26 -22.25 -7.33
CA ILE A 263 -27.84 -22.32 -7.66
C ILE A 263 -27.61 -23.64 -8.36
N SER A 264 -26.91 -23.62 -9.49
CA SER A 264 -26.70 -24.80 -10.32
C SER A 264 -25.34 -24.81 -11.00
N ILE A 265 -24.93 -25.99 -11.45
CA ILE A 265 -23.76 -26.18 -12.29
C ILE A 265 -24.12 -27.13 -13.44
N ASN A 266 -23.87 -26.72 -14.69
CA ASN A 266 -24.22 -27.50 -15.88
C ASN A 266 -25.69 -28.00 -15.86
N GLY A 267 -26.62 -27.16 -15.39
CA GLY A 267 -28.05 -27.50 -15.25
C GLY A 267 -28.42 -28.39 -14.07
N THR A 268 -27.45 -28.84 -13.25
CA THR A 268 -27.71 -29.59 -12.02
C THR A 268 -27.85 -28.63 -10.85
N VAL A 269 -29.00 -28.64 -10.17
CA VAL A 269 -29.24 -27.79 -8.99
C VAL A 269 -28.41 -28.26 -7.82
N LEU A 270 -27.63 -27.34 -7.25
CA LEU A 270 -26.79 -27.54 -6.07
C LEU A 270 -27.54 -27.15 -4.78
N ALA A 271 -28.24 -26.02 -4.80
CA ALA A 271 -29.01 -25.48 -3.69
C ALA A 271 -30.16 -24.60 -4.19
N ASN A 272 -31.21 -24.43 -3.38
CA ASN A 272 -32.28 -23.47 -3.63
C ASN A 272 -32.74 -22.82 -2.33
N ALA A 273 -33.30 -21.61 -2.43
CA ALA A 273 -33.83 -20.88 -1.29
C ALA A 273 -34.89 -19.86 -1.74
N VAL A 274 -35.67 -19.38 -0.77
CA VAL A 274 -36.51 -18.19 -0.93
C VAL A 274 -35.79 -17.03 -0.24
N VAL A 275 -35.44 -16.01 -1.01
CA VAL A 275 -34.60 -14.88 -0.55
C VAL A 275 -35.42 -13.59 -0.55
N PRO A 276 -35.52 -12.86 0.57
CA PRO A 276 -36.19 -11.55 0.61
C PRO A 276 -35.44 -10.46 -0.18
N PHE A 277 -36.16 -9.47 -0.72
CA PHE A 277 -35.53 -8.25 -1.20
C PHE A 277 -34.80 -7.50 -0.07
N ASN A 278 -33.78 -6.73 -0.45
CA ASN A 278 -32.89 -5.98 0.43
C ASN A 278 -32.25 -6.86 1.51
N SER A 279 -31.86 -8.08 1.12
CA SER A 279 -31.23 -9.04 2.01
C SER A 279 -30.05 -9.75 1.35
N THR A 280 -29.24 -10.37 2.20
CA THR A 280 -28.19 -11.32 1.82
C THR A 280 -28.57 -12.68 2.42
N SER A 281 -28.55 -13.73 1.62
CA SER A 281 -28.77 -15.12 2.07
C SER A 281 -27.58 -16.00 1.76
N GLU A 282 -27.29 -16.96 2.64
CA GLU A 282 -26.28 -17.99 2.41
C GLU A 282 -26.95 -19.28 1.90
N LEU A 283 -26.51 -19.78 0.75
CA LEU A 283 -26.94 -21.06 0.21
C LEU A 283 -25.74 -21.99 0.17
N HIS A 284 -25.83 -23.10 0.91
CA HIS A 284 -24.75 -24.07 1.07
C HIS A 284 -25.03 -25.38 0.31
N PHE A 285 -23.98 -26.04 -0.15
CA PHE A 285 -24.02 -27.35 -0.81
C PHE A 285 -22.72 -28.14 -0.61
N PRO A 286 -22.78 -29.48 -0.53
CA PRO A 286 -21.58 -30.31 -0.41
C PRO A 286 -20.62 -30.12 -1.59
N LEU A 287 -19.33 -29.92 -1.32
CA LEU A 287 -18.30 -29.81 -2.36
C LEU A 287 -18.15 -31.10 -3.18
N ALA A 288 -18.54 -32.24 -2.61
CA ALA A 288 -18.63 -33.52 -3.31
C ALA A 288 -19.64 -33.53 -4.49
N ASN A 289 -20.55 -32.55 -4.56
CA ASN A 289 -21.46 -32.37 -5.70
C ASN A 289 -20.76 -31.70 -6.90
N LEU A 290 -19.62 -31.05 -6.67
CA LEU A 290 -18.74 -30.63 -7.75
C LEU A 290 -17.90 -31.83 -8.20
N SER A 291 -17.32 -31.73 -9.40
CA SER A 291 -16.31 -32.71 -9.80
C SER A 291 -15.05 -32.55 -8.91
N ARG A 292 -13.97 -33.24 -9.26
CA ARG A 292 -12.73 -33.17 -8.49
C ARG A 292 -12.15 -31.75 -8.47
N ALA A 293 -11.56 -31.37 -7.32
CA ALA A 293 -10.81 -30.14 -7.17
C ALA A 293 -9.80 -29.93 -8.30
N ARG A 294 -9.72 -28.71 -8.81
CA ARG A 294 -8.92 -28.35 -9.98
C ARG A 294 -8.64 -26.86 -10.00
N LYS A 295 -7.59 -26.47 -10.71
CA LYS A 295 -7.16 -25.07 -10.82
C LYS A 295 -8.19 -24.18 -11.51
N GLN A 296 -8.88 -24.69 -12.53
CA GLN A 296 -9.91 -23.93 -13.23
C GLN A 296 -11.15 -23.77 -12.37
N GLN A 297 -11.61 -22.53 -12.19
CA GLN A 297 -12.82 -22.22 -11.44
C GLN A 297 -14.05 -22.93 -12.00
N PHE A 298 -14.97 -23.27 -11.12
CA PHE A 298 -16.27 -23.84 -11.45
C PHE A 298 -17.26 -22.70 -11.77
N PRO A 299 -17.86 -22.66 -12.97
CA PRO A 299 -18.92 -21.72 -13.26
C PRO A 299 -20.18 -22.15 -12.50
N ILE A 300 -20.61 -21.33 -11.55
CA ILE A 300 -21.81 -21.54 -10.76
C ILE A 300 -22.88 -20.58 -11.27
N ASP A 301 -23.96 -21.14 -11.80
CA ASP A 301 -25.09 -20.41 -12.35
C ASP A 301 -26.14 -20.17 -11.26
N CYS A 302 -26.41 -18.90 -10.99
CA CYS A 302 -27.45 -18.46 -10.09
C CYS A 302 -28.64 -17.92 -10.88
N THR A 303 -29.85 -18.36 -10.55
CA THR A 303 -31.08 -17.86 -11.15
C THR A 303 -32.05 -17.44 -10.06
N ALA A 304 -32.54 -16.21 -10.13
CA ALA A 304 -33.62 -15.70 -9.29
C ALA A 304 -34.91 -15.58 -10.11
N SER A 305 -36.02 -16.00 -9.53
CA SER A 305 -37.36 -15.90 -10.12
C SER A 305 -38.28 -15.11 -9.19
N TYR A 306 -38.84 -14.03 -9.72
CA TYR A 306 -39.91 -13.27 -9.07
C TYR A 306 -41.26 -13.64 -9.69
N ILE A 307 -42.14 -14.22 -8.88
CA ILE A 307 -43.48 -14.64 -9.29
C ILE A 307 -44.51 -13.77 -8.56
N SER A 308 -45.36 -13.09 -9.32
CA SER A 308 -46.48 -12.32 -8.78
C SER A 308 -47.74 -12.65 -9.56
N HIS A 309 -48.86 -12.87 -8.85
CA HIS A 309 -50.17 -13.09 -9.47
C HIS A 309 -50.67 -11.88 -10.28
N LEU A 310 -50.06 -10.71 -10.10
CA LEU A 310 -50.38 -9.47 -10.81
C LEU A 310 -49.57 -9.32 -12.10
N LEU A 311 -48.60 -10.20 -12.37
CA LEU A 311 -47.82 -10.23 -13.60
C LEU A 311 -48.22 -11.45 -14.44
N PRO A 312 -48.26 -11.31 -15.78
CA PRO A 312 -48.61 -12.41 -16.67
C PRO A 312 -47.55 -13.51 -16.70
N GLU A 313 -46.27 -13.16 -16.51
CA GLU A 313 -45.13 -14.07 -16.57
C GLU A 313 -44.17 -13.81 -15.39
N PRO A 314 -43.45 -14.85 -14.90
CA PRO A 314 -42.35 -14.67 -13.96
C PRO A 314 -41.24 -13.78 -14.52
N GLN A 315 -40.66 -12.92 -13.68
CA GLN A 315 -39.43 -12.22 -14.02
C GLN A 315 -38.24 -13.08 -13.58
N ILE A 316 -37.26 -13.28 -14.46
CA ILE A 316 -36.10 -14.16 -14.24
C ILE A 316 -34.83 -13.33 -14.38
N PHE A 317 -33.93 -13.48 -13.41
CA PHE A 317 -32.63 -12.82 -13.36
C PHE A 317 -31.55 -13.91 -13.24
N SER A 318 -30.43 -13.76 -13.94
CA SER A 318 -29.37 -14.78 -13.92
C SER A 318 -27.99 -14.17 -13.87
N VAL A 319 -27.11 -14.75 -13.07
CA VAL A 319 -25.71 -14.38 -12.96
C VAL A 319 -24.86 -15.64 -12.81
N THR A 320 -23.67 -15.64 -13.41
CA THR A 320 -22.70 -16.73 -13.25
C THR A 320 -21.51 -16.22 -12.45
N THR A 321 -21.08 -16.99 -11.45
CA THR A 321 -19.91 -16.67 -10.61
C THR A 321 -18.87 -17.79 -10.66
N GLY A 322 -17.61 -17.46 -10.45
CA GLY A 322 -16.51 -18.42 -10.44
C GLY A 322 -16.22 -18.92 -9.03
N LEU A 323 -16.41 -20.22 -8.78
CA LEU A 323 -16.03 -20.86 -7.52
C LEU A 323 -14.66 -21.51 -7.66
N SER A 324 -13.70 -21.07 -6.84
CA SER A 324 -12.36 -21.66 -6.77
C SER A 324 -12.37 -22.83 -5.78
N TYR A 325 -12.12 -24.05 -6.28
CA TYR A 325 -12.01 -25.27 -5.49
C TYR A 325 -10.75 -26.04 -5.91
N LEU A 326 -9.69 -25.88 -5.14
CA LEU A 326 -8.33 -26.28 -5.49
C LEU A 326 -7.91 -27.58 -4.80
N PRO A 327 -7.02 -28.39 -5.41
CA PRO A 327 -6.37 -29.49 -4.72
C PRO A 327 -5.60 -29.00 -3.49
N ARG A 328 -5.25 -29.88 -2.55
CA ARG A 328 -4.29 -29.50 -1.51
C ARG A 328 -2.97 -29.05 -2.16
N PRO A 329 -2.38 -27.90 -1.76
CA PRO A 329 -1.07 -27.52 -2.28
C PRO A 329 -0.02 -28.55 -1.87
N PRO A 330 0.92 -28.93 -2.74
CA PRO A 330 1.93 -29.94 -2.42
C PRO A 330 2.90 -29.48 -1.32
N SER A 331 3.07 -28.17 -1.15
CA SER A 331 3.84 -27.51 -0.09
C SER A 331 3.42 -26.03 -0.01
N GLY A 332 3.76 -25.37 1.09
CA GLY A 332 3.35 -23.98 1.37
C GLY A 332 2.07 -23.89 2.18
N SER A 333 1.46 -22.72 2.18
CA SER A 333 0.21 -22.40 2.88
C SER A 333 -0.96 -22.16 1.93
N VAL A 334 -2.12 -21.90 2.52
CA VAL A 334 -3.30 -21.37 1.83
C VAL A 334 -3.81 -20.21 2.66
N THR A 335 -4.09 -19.08 2.02
CA THR A 335 -4.81 -17.97 2.64
C THR A 335 -6.17 -17.87 1.98
N LYS A 336 -7.22 -18.00 2.78
CA LYS A 336 -8.59 -17.89 2.31
C LYS A 336 -9.12 -16.48 2.56
N ARG A 337 -10.02 -16.01 1.72
CA ARG A 337 -10.85 -14.82 1.97
C ARG A 337 -12.25 -15.24 2.34
N ASP A 338 -12.82 -14.63 3.37
CA ASP A 338 -14.25 -14.73 3.72
C ASP A 338 -15.03 -13.52 3.19
N ALA A 339 -15.91 -13.74 2.21
CA ALA A 339 -16.72 -12.70 1.58
C ALA A 339 -17.80 -12.11 2.52
N ARG A 340 -18.12 -12.76 3.64
CA ARG A 340 -19.10 -12.25 4.62
C ARG A 340 -18.55 -11.05 5.37
N THR A 341 -17.26 -11.10 5.71
CA THR A 341 -16.62 -10.17 6.65
C THR A 341 -15.43 -9.41 6.07
N GLY A 342 -14.88 -9.90 4.96
CA GLY A 342 -13.61 -9.45 4.38
C GLY A 342 -12.38 -9.97 5.13
N ALA A 343 -12.54 -10.97 6.01
CA ALA A 343 -11.42 -11.56 6.74
C ALA A 343 -10.49 -12.33 5.80
N LEU A 344 -9.19 -12.28 6.09
CA LEU A 344 -8.28 -13.32 5.64
C LEU A 344 -8.22 -14.42 6.71
N LEU A 345 -8.33 -15.68 6.26
CA LEU A 345 -8.27 -16.86 7.09
C LEU A 345 -6.99 -17.63 6.78
N VAL A 346 -6.28 -17.98 7.83
CA VAL A 346 -5.01 -18.72 7.77
C VAL A 346 -5.01 -19.83 8.80
N LYS A 347 -4.17 -20.84 8.61
CA LYS A 347 -3.88 -21.81 9.65
C LYS A 347 -2.72 -21.28 10.50
N PRO A 348 -2.93 -20.94 11.78
CA PRO A 348 -1.83 -20.53 12.65
C PRO A 348 -0.90 -21.72 12.87
N ARG A 349 0.39 -21.47 13.13
CA ARG A 349 1.37 -22.53 13.38
C ARG A 349 0.96 -23.49 14.52
N SER A 350 0.18 -23.00 15.47
CA SER A 350 -0.29 -23.75 16.64
C SER A 350 -1.59 -24.54 16.41
N GLY A 351 -2.22 -24.46 15.24
CA GLY A 351 -3.55 -25.04 15.01
C GLY A 351 -3.81 -25.48 13.56
N ASP A 352 -4.75 -26.41 13.41
CA ASP A 352 -5.09 -26.99 12.10
C ASP A 352 -6.33 -26.35 11.44
N LEU A 353 -7.01 -25.46 12.17
CA LEU A 353 -8.21 -24.78 11.71
C LEU A 353 -7.89 -23.44 11.06
N PHE A 354 -8.69 -23.05 10.07
CA PHE A 354 -8.63 -21.71 9.50
C PHE A 354 -9.23 -20.71 10.48
N GLU A 355 -8.44 -19.70 10.85
CA GLU A 355 -8.82 -18.65 11.77
C GLU A 355 -8.64 -17.29 11.11
N ALA A 356 -9.55 -16.35 11.40
CA ALA A 356 -9.43 -14.99 10.92
C ALA A 356 -8.25 -14.29 11.59
N ILE A 357 -7.42 -13.64 10.78
CA ILE A 357 -6.36 -12.76 11.28
C ILE A 357 -6.69 -11.30 11.00
N PHE A 358 -6.25 -10.42 11.90
CA PHE A 358 -6.15 -8.99 11.61
C PHE A 358 -4.73 -8.68 11.15
N PRO A 359 -4.50 -8.37 9.86
CA PRO A 359 -3.19 -8.04 9.34
C PRO A 359 -2.78 -6.66 9.84
N MET A 360 -1.76 -6.62 10.69
CA MET A 360 -1.18 -5.38 11.25
C MET A 360 0.33 -5.53 11.28
N GLY A 361 1.02 -4.65 10.57
CA GLY A 361 2.47 -4.65 10.41
C GLY A 361 2.86 -3.58 9.40
N PHE A 362 4.14 -3.31 9.23
CA PHE A 362 4.59 -2.22 8.36
C PHE A 362 5.10 -2.76 7.02
N TYR A 363 5.05 -1.90 6.00
CA TYR A 363 6.13 -1.92 5.01
C TYR A 363 7.46 -1.79 5.76
N THR A 364 8.41 -2.67 5.50
CA THR A 364 9.61 -2.79 6.32
C THR A 364 10.83 -2.73 5.42
N SER A 365 11.69 -1.76 5.66
CA SER A 365 12.92 -1.59 4.88
C SER A 365 13.73 -2.89 4.88
N PHE A 366 14.15 -3.38 3.71
CA PHE A 366 14.97 -4.59 3.64
C PHE A 366 16.47 -4.26 3.73
N ASP A 367 16.95 -3.46 2.79
CA ASP A 367 18.37 -3.14 2.62
C ASP A 367 18.90 -2.29 3.81
N ASN A 368 20.01 -2.74 4.42
CA ASN A 368 20.61 -2.16 5.64
C ASN A 368 19.70 -2.16 6.88
N TYR A 369 18.68 -3.02 6.92
CA TYR A 369 17.77 -3.15 8.05
C TYR A 369 17.46 -4.62 8.34
N LEU A 370 16.44 -5.22 7.69
CA LEU A 370 16.12 -6.64 7.88
C LEU A 370 17.26 -7.57 7.42
N ASP A 371 17.97 -7.20 6.36
CA ASP A 371 19.10 -7.99 5.84
C ASP A 371 20.32 -8.01 6.78
N SER A 372 20.38 -7.05 7.71
CA SER A 372 21.52 -6.74 8.55
C SER A 372 21.34 -7.22 9.99
N ASP A 373 20.12 -7.21 10.51
CA ASP A 373 19.81 -7.65 11.87
C ASP A 373 18.45 -8.36 11.98
N LEU A 374 18.49 -9.68 12.15
CA LEU A 374 17.28 -10.49 12.31
C LEU A 374 16.57 -10.27 13.66
N VAL A 375 17.22 -9.66 14.66
CA VAL A 375 16.60 -9.34 15.95
C VAL A 375 15.44 -8.35 15.78
N ILE A 376 15.46 -7.54 14.71
CA ILE A 376 14.35 -6.65 14.36
C ILE A 376 13.03 -7.44 14.23
N LEU A 377 13.08 -8.66 13.69
CA LEU A 377 11.89 -9.50 13.55
C LEU A 377 11.37 -9.99 14.91
N ASP A 378 12.26 -10.28 15.86
CA ASP A 378 11.91 -10.61 17.23
C ASP A 378 11.18 -9.44 17.91
N ASP A 379 11.70 -8.22 17.72
CA ASP A 379 11.09 -7.00 18.24
C ASP A 379 9.72 -6.75 17.60
N ILE A 380 9.60 -6.90 16.28
CA ILE A 380 8.32 -6.80 15.54
C ILE A 380 7.31 -7.80 16.13
N LYS A 381 7.72 -9.05 16.36
CA LYS A 381 6.82 -10.06 16.96
C LYS A 381 6.41 -9.68 18.38
N ALA A 382 7.37 -9.24 19.20
CA ALA A 382 7.13 -8.83 20.59
C ALA A 382 6.20 -7.61 20.69
N GLN A 383 6.22 -6.74 19.68
CA GLN A 383 5.36 -5.56 19.57
C GLN A 383 3.91 -5.89 19.17
N GLY A 384 3.59 -7.16 18.89
CA GLY A 384 2.22 -7.62 18.60
C GLY A 384 1.83 -7.57 17.13
N PHE A 385 2.77 -7.29 16.22
CA PHE A 385 2.51 -7.33 14.78
C PHE A 385 2.29 -8.76 14.27
N THR A 386 1.45 -8.90 13.25
CA THR A 386 1.09 -10.17 12.62
C THR A 386 1.72 -10.35 11.25
N ILE A 387 2.00 -9.26 10.54
CA ILE A 387 2.57 -9.27 9.19
C ILE A 387 3.90 -8.51 9.11
N VAL A 388 4.73 -8.86 8.13
CA VAL A 388 5.87 -8.06 7.66
C VAL A 388 5.81 -8.00 6.14
N HIS A 389 6.00 -6.81 5.60
CA HIS A 389 6.13 -6.55 4.16
C HIS A 389 7.55 -6.06 3.88
N PRO A 390 8.54 -6.94 3.61
CA PRO A 390 9.88 -6.51 3.24
C PRO A 390 9.85 -5.72 1.93
N VAL A 391 10.37 -4.50 1.92
CA VAL A 391 10.43 -3.64 0.73
C VAL A 391 11.67 -3.99 -0.11
N PRO A 392 11.57 -4.24 -1.43
CA PRO A 392 12.68 -4.63 -2.29
C PRO A 392 13.83 -3.60 -2.30
N THR A 393 15.06 -3.97 -2.66
CA THR A 393 15.37 -4.66 -3.95
C THR A 393 15.78 -6.13 -3.87
N PHE A 394 15.94 -6.71 -2.67
CA PHE A 394 16.34 -8.11 -2.44
C PHE A 394 17.64 -8.52 -3.16
N GLY A 395 18.65 -7.65 -3.17
CA GLY A 395 19.93 -7.91 -3.85
C GLY A 395 20.69 -9.14 -3.31
N ASP A 396 20.49 -9.51 -2.05
CA ASP A 396 21.02 -10.72 -1.42
C ASP A 396 19.89 -11.72 -1.13
N LEU A 397 19.76 -12.73 -2.00
CA LEU A 397 18.75 -13.78 -1.85
C LEU A 397 19.01 -14.71 -0.66
N GLU A 398 20.26 -14.85 -0.20
CA GLU A 398 20.54 -15.60 1.02
C GLU A 398 20.07 -14.83 2.24
N ALA A 399 20.27 -13.50 2.27
CA ALA A 399 19.70 -12.63 3.30
C ALA A 399 18.18 -12.69 3.29
N LEU A 400 17.55 -12.60 2.11
CA LEU A 400 16.11 -12.76 1.98
C LEU A 400 15.65 -14.09 2.57
N SER A 401 16.31 -15.20 2.22
CA SER A 401 15.94 -16.50 2.80
C SER A 401 16.03 -16.49 4.33
N ARG A 402 17.10 -15.95 4.92
CA ARG A 402 17.26 -15.88 6.38
C ARG A 402 16.16 -15.04 7.05
N VAL A 403 15.77 -13.92 6.44
CA VAL A 403 14.67 -13.07 6.91
C VAL A 403 13.35 -13.83 6.88
N LEU A 404 13.04 -14.48 5.75
CA LEU A 404 11.80 -15.25 5.58
C LEU A 404 11.74 -16.46 6.53
N ASP A 405 12.86 -17.18 6.70
CA ASP A 405 12.98 -18.30 7.65
C ASP A 405 12.72 -17.81 9.08
N ARG A 406 13.29 -16.67 9.48
CA ARG A 406 13.07 -16.12 10.82
C ARG A 406 11.64 -15.64 11.04
N MET A 407 11.01 -15.04 10.03
CA MET A 407 9.59 -14.68 10.08
C MET A 407 8.71 -15.92 10.31
N GLU A 408 8.97 -17.01 9.58
CA GLU A 408 8.28 -18.28 9.75
C GLU A 408 8.47 -18.85 11.18
N GLU A 409 9.70 -18.83 11.69
CA GLU A 409 10.02 -19.26 13.05
C GLU A 409 9.21 -18.51 14.12
N LEU A 410 8.98 -17.21 13.91
CA LEU A 410 8.24 -16.34 14.84
C LEU A 410 6.72 -16.37 14.62
N GLY A 411 6.23 -17.02 13.56
CA GLY A 411 4.83 -16.97 13.15
C GLY A 411 4.40 -15.56 12.75
N LEU A 412 5.27 -14.87 12.00
CA LEU A 412 4.97 -13.64 11.27
C LEU A 412 4.62 -13.99 9.83
N TYR A 413 3.53 -13.40 9.35
CA TYR A 413 3.03 -13.61 8.00
C TYR A 413 3.72 -12.67 6.99
N LEU A 414 4.02 -13.20 5.81
CA LEU A 414 4.68 -12.49 4.73
C LEU A 414 3.66 -11.86 3.78
N VAL A 415 3.76 -10.55 3.61
CA VAL A 415 3.25 -9.84 2.43
C VAL A 415 4.44 -9.69 1.48
N TYR A 416 4.45 -10.44 0.37
CA TYR A 416 5.62 -10.46 -0.53
C TYR A 416 5.48 -9.39 -1.62
N ASP A 417 6.39 -8.40 -1.59
CA ASP A 417 6.47 -7.32 -2.58
C ASP A 417 7.17 -7.78 -3.87
N MET A 418 6.44 -7.75 -4.99
CA MET A 418 6.92 -8.17 -6.29
C MET A 418 7.38 -6.96 -7.11
N ARG A 419 8.67 -6.89 -7.47
CA ARG A 419 9.23 -5.79 -8.30
C ARG A 419 10.07 -6.28 -9.47
N GLN A 420 10.22 -7.59 -9.65
CA GLN A 420 11.06 -8.18 -10.70
C GLN A 420 10.26 -9.13 -11.59
N SER A 421 10.91 -10.19 -12.09
CA SER A 421 10.26 -11.16 -12.99
C SER A 421 9.21 -11.96 -12.22
N LEU A 422 7.93 -11.61 -12.40
CA LEU A 422 6.79 -12.18 -11.69
C LEU A 422 6.84 -13.71 -11.58
N ALA A 423 7.03 -14.40 -12.71
CA ALA A 423 7.02 -15.86 -12.72
C ALA A 423 8.16 -16.48 -11.90
N SER A 424 9.34 -15.84 -11.88
CA SER A 424 10.47 -16.32 -11.09
C SER A 424 10.23 -16.13 -9.59
N GLU A 425 9.68 -14.98 -9.21
CA GLU A 425 9.41 -14.64 -7.81
C GLU A 425 8.30 -15.50 -7.23
N VAL A 426 7.21 -15.72 -7.99
CA VAL A 426 6.13 -16.60 -7.53
C VAL A 426 6.64 -18.02 -7.26
N ASN A 427 7.45 -18.57 -8.15
CA ASN A 427 8.01 -19.91 -7.96
C ASN A 427 9.04 -19.99 -6.83
N MET A 428 9.69 -18.88 -6.49
CA MET A 428 10.61 -18.79 -5.34
C MET A 428 9.87 -18.77 -4.01
N ILE A 429 8.70 -18.11 -3.95
CA ILE A 429 8.05 -17.75 -2.68
C ILE A 429 6.78 -18.55 -2.37
N LYS A 430 6.03 -19.05 -3.36
CA LYS A 430 4.71 -19.70 -3.14
C LYS A 430 4.72 -20.92 -2.21
N HIS A 431 5.89 -21.52 -1.99
CA HIS A 431 6.06 -22.67 -1.11
C HIS A 431 6.36 -22.30 0.34
N ARG A 432 6.41 -21.00 0.68
CA ARG A 432 6.63 -20.51 2.04
C ARG A 432 5.37 -20.74 2.90
N PRO A 433 5.46 -21.43 4.04
CA PRO A 433 4.33 -21.71 4.93
C PRO A 433 3.72 -20.47 5.62
N ASN A 434 4.43 -19.35 5.63
CA ASN A 434 3.98 -18.11 6.23
C ASN A 434 3.57 -17.06 5.19
N LEU A 435 3.47 -17.41 3.90
CA LEU A 435 2.97 -16.49 2.88
C LEU A 435 1.50 -16.17 3.16
N LEU A 436 1.19 -14.88 3.34
CA LEU A 436 -0.17 -14.42 3.50
C LEU A 436 -0.78 -14.06 2.16
N LEU A 437 -0.13 -13.15 1.44
CA LEU A 437 -0.60 -12.63 0.16
C LEU A 437 0.55 -12.04 -0.66
N TRP A 438 0.28 -11.83 -1.94
CA TRP A 438 1.18 -11.17 -2.89
C TRP A 438 0.89 -9.68 -2.97
N TYR A 439 1.92 -8.86 -3.08
CA TYR A 439 1.80 -7.43 -3.36
C TYR A 439 2.41 -7.15 -4.73
N THR A 440 1.56 -6.84 -5.72
CA THR A 440 1.95 -6.84 -7.14
C THR A 440 2.17 -5.45 -7.73
N ALA A 441 1.64 -4.41 -7.09
CA ALA A 441 1.75 -3.04 -7.58
C ALA A 441 1.63 -2.02 -6.46
N ASP A 442 2.41 -0.96 -6.60
CA ASP A 442 2.53 0.16 -5.69
C ASP A 442 2.26 1.45 -6.46
N GLU A 443 1.15 2.10 -6.13
CA GLU A 443 0.67 3.31 -6.79
C GLU A 443 0.69 3.25 -8.34
N PRO A 444 0.22 2.15 -9.00
CA PRO A 444 0.24 2.05 -10.46
C PRO A 444 -0.64 3.13 -11.12
N ASP A 445 -1.62 3.64 -10.38
CA ASP A 445 -2.47 4.76 -10.77
C ASP A 445 -1.73 6.09 -10.74
N GLY A 446 -0.83 6.30 -9.78
CA GLY A 446 0.01 7.49 -9.67
C GLY A 446 1.11 7.56 -10.74
N THR A 447 1.74 6.43 -11.09
CA THR A 447 2.77 6.38 -12.15
C THR A 447 2.20 6.22 -13.56
N SER A 448 0.87 6.05 -13.67
CA SER A 448 0.18 5.80 -14.95
C SER A 448 0.74 4.58 -15.70
N GLU A 449 0.91 3.46 -14.98
CA GLU A 449 1.24 2.18 -15.58
C GLU A 449 0.19 1.78 -16.65
N PRO A 450 0.50 0.83 -17.55
CA PRO A 450 -0.51 0.30 -18.45
C PRO A 450 -1.76 -0.19 -17.70
N LEU A 451 -2.95 0.18 -18.18
CA LEU A 451 -4.24 -0.08 -17.50
C LEU A 451 -4.53 -1.58 -17.28
N ASP A 452 -3.88 -2.47 -18.03
CA ASP A 452 -3.98 -3.91 -17.91
C ASP A 452 -2.87 -4.56 -17.06
N ALA A 453 -1.89 -3.77 -16.57
CA ALA A 453 -0.72 -4.28 -15.86
C ALA A 453 -1.08 -5.02 -14.57
N THR A 454 -1.93 -4.44 -13.72
CA THR A 454 -2.33 -5.07 -12.45
C THR A 454 -3.13 -6.36 -12.73
N ARG A 455 -3.98 -6.36 -13.76
CA ARG A 455 -4.74 -7.54 -14.15
C ARG A 455 -3.83 -8.65 -14.67
N HIS A 456 -2.85 -8.31 -15.51
CA HIS A 456 -1.88 -9.27 -16.02
C HIS A 456 -1.05 -9.90 -14.88
N ALA A 457 -0.65 -9.10 -13.90
CA ALA A 457 0.05 -9.58 -12.71
C ALA A 457 -0.82 -10.55 -11.90
N TYR A 458 -2.07 -10.17 -11.63
CA TYR A 458 -3.05 -11.01 -10.95
C TYR A 458 -3.22 -12.37 -11.64
N ASP A 459 -3.49 -12.36 -12.95
CA ASP A 459 -3.71 -13.57 -13.73
C ASP A 459 -2.48 -14.49 -13.74
N THR A 460 -1.29 -13.90 -13.80
CA THR A 460 -0.02 -14.64 -13.74
C THR A 460 0.19 -15.30 -12.37
N VAL A 461 -0.06 -14.57 -11.28
CA VAL A 461 0.05 -15.11 -9.92
C VAL A 461 -0.98 -16.22 -9.70
N TYR A 462 -2.23 -16.01 -10.13
CA TYR A 462 -3.29 -17.03 -10.03
C TYR A 462 -2.95 -18.30 -10.83
N GLU A 463 -2.34 -18.13 -12.02
CA GLU A 463 -1.87 -19.24 -12.85
C GLU A 463 -0.57 -19.88 -12.33
N LEU A 464 0.09 -19.39 -11.29
CA LEU A 464 1.32 -20.02 -10.77
C LEU A 464 1.17 -20.55 -9.34
N ASP A 465 0.31 -19.91 -8.56
CA ASP A 465 0.01 -20.21 -7.16
C ASP A 465 -1.48 -20.54 -6.99
N GLY A 466 -2.35 -19.53 -7.03
CA GLY A 466 -3.80 -19.67 -6.89
C GLY A 466 -4.30 -19.87 -5.46
N TYR A 467 -3.41 -20.07 -4.47
CA TYR A 467 -3.76 -20.32 -3.06
C TYR A 467 -3.71 -19.08 -2.15
N HIS A 468 -3.13 -17.98 -2.62
CA HIS A 468 -2.97 -16.75 -1.85
C HIS A 468 -3.58 -15.54 -2.56
N PRO A 469 -4.19 -14.60 -1.83
CA PRO A 469 -4.71 -13.35 -2.39
C PRO A 469 -3.62 -12.48 -3.02
N VAL A 470 -4.05 -11.55 -3.87
CA VAL A 470 -3.21 -10.50 -4.46
C VAL A 470 -3.64 -9.12 -3.93
N SER A 471 -2.69 -8.26 -3.64
CA SER A 471 -2.91 -6.90 -3.12
C SER A 471 -2.19 -5.85 -3.95
N ILE A 472 -2.73 -4.63 -3.92
CA ILE A 472 -2.14 -3.44 -4.52
C ILE A 472 -2.36 -2.23 -3.62
N ALA A 473 -1.47 -1.24 -3.69
CA ALA A 473 -1.71 0.10 -3.15
C ALA A 473 -2.16 1.06 -4.27
N LEU A 474 -3.09 1.98 -3.97
CA LEU A 474 -3.60 2.99 -4.91
C LEU A 474 -3.63 4.38 -4.26
N ASN A 475 -2.98 5.34 -4.90
CA ASN A 475 -2.83 6.71 -4.38
C ASN A 475 -3.79 7.72 -5.01
N CYS A 476 -4.21 7.52 -6.25
CA CYS A 476 -5.12 8.43 -6.91
C CYS A 476 -6.53 8.33 -6.30
N ALA A 477 -7.20 9.48 -6.26
CA ALA A 477 -8.52 9.57 -5.67
C ALA A 477 -9.54 8.82 -6.50
N ASP A 478 -9.47 8.91 -7.84
CA ASP A 478 -10.47 8.34 -8.75
C ASP A 478 -9.96 7.99 -10.16
N TYR A 479 -8.64 8.07 -10.40
CA TYR A 479 -8.05 7.81 -11.71
C TYR A 479 -7.99 6.31 -12.06
N GLU A 480 -8.71 5.92 -13.11
CA GLU A 480 -8.74 4.57 -13.71
C GLU A 480 -8.92 3.45 -12.67
N PHE A 481 -9.66 3.76 -11.58
CA PHE A 481 -9.84 2.89 -10.42
C PHE A 481 -10.30 1.48 -10.83
N THR A 482 -11.26 1.40 -11.75
CA THR A 482 -11.82 0.12 -12.23
C THR A 482 -10.75 -0.74 -12.89
N ALA A 483 -9.86 -0.16 -13.70
CA ALA A 483 -8.82 -0.88 -14.40
C ALA A 483 -7.80 -1.44 -13.40
N TYR A 484 -7.25 -0.58 -12.54
CA TYR A 484 -6.21 -1.00 -11.60
C TYR A 484 -6.74 -1.95 -10.52
N ALA A 485 -7.90 -1.67 -9.92
CA ALA A 485 -8.49 -2.51 -8.88
C ALA A 485 -8.95 -3.89 -9.40
N SER A 486 -9.07 -4.07 -10.72
CA SER A 486 -9.43 -5.38 -11.31
C SER A 486 -8.37 -6.47 -11.05
N GLY A 487 -7.13 -6.07 -10.77
CA GLY A 487 -5.96 -6.93 -10.53
C GLY A 487 -5.64 -7.20 -9.05
N ALA A 488 -6.62 -7.09 -8.15
CA ALA A 488 -6.40 -7.33 -6.73
C ALA A 488 -7.61 -7.95 -6.02
N ASP A 489 -7.33 -8.72 -4.97
CA ASP A 489 -8.27 -9.16 -3.94
C ASP A 489 -8.28 -8.21 -2.73
N VAL A 490 -7.17 -7.50 -2.50
CA VAL A 490 -7.01 -6.50 -1.44
C VAL A 490 -6.57 -5.17 -2.06
N VAL A 491 -7.36 -4.12 -1.88
CA VAL A 491 -7.06 -2.78 -2.39
C VAL A 491 -6.79 -1.85 -1.22
N MET A 492 -5.69 -1.10 -1.28
CA MET A 492 -5.20 -0.34 -0.13
C MET A 492 -4.95 1.11 -0.52
N PRO A 493 -5.78 2.07 -0.07
CA PRO A 493 -5.43 3.47 -0.22
C PRO A 493 -4.32 3.89 0.76
N ASP A 494 -3.35 4.63 0.23
CA ASP A 494 -2.24 5.30 0.93
C ASP A 494 -2.50 6.82 1.02
N THR A 495 -3.52 7.16 1.80
CA THR A 495 -3.97 8.54 1.93
C THR A 495 -3.13 9.30 2.96
N TYR A 496 -2.01 9.87 2.53
CA TYR A 496 -1.06 10.58 3.39
C TYR A 496 -1.38 12.09 3.47
N THR A 497 -1.98 12.53 4.57
CA THR A 497 -2.54 13.89 4.67
C THR A 497 -1.88 14.76 5.72
N ILE A 498 -1.08 14.16 6.62
CA ILE A 498 -0.53 14.86 7.77
C ILE A 498 0.67 15.72 7.33
N ALA A 499 0.59 17.00 7.68
CA ALA A 499 1.61 17.99 7.37
C ALA A 499 1.89 18.14 5.85
N ASN A 500 0.84 17.93 5.04
CA ASN A 500 0.80 18.15 3.61
C ASN A 500 -0.02 19.41 3.28
N ASP A 501 0.42 20.23 2.33
CA ASP A 501 -0.42 21.28 1.72
C ASP A 501 -0.91 20.78 0.35
N PRO A 502 -2.18 20.39 0.21
CA PRO A 502 -2.68 19.83 -1.05
C PRO A 502 -2.75 20.85 -2.19
N ARG A 503 -2.49 22.14 -1.92
CA ARG A 503 -2.50 23.21 -2.93
C ARG A 503 -1.10 23.58 -3.40
N PHE A 504 -0.05 23.10 -2.75
CA PHE A 504 1.32 23.43 -3.09
C PHE A 504 2.30 22.29 -2.81
N SER A 505 2.98 21.84 -3.85
CA SER A 505 3.95 20.76 -3.76
C SER A 505 5.27 21.26 -3.19
N ALA A 506 5.59 20.88 -1.95
CA ALA A 506 6.89 21.17 -1.35
C ALA A 506 8.05 20.51 -2.13
N LYS A 507 7.82 19.31 -2.69
CA LYS A 507 8.80 18.55 -3.48
C LYS A 507 9.18 19.25 -4.79
N TYR A 508 8.17 19.70 -5.54
CA TYR A 508 8.37 20.27 -6.87
C TYR A 508 8.39 21.80 -6.89
N ASN A 509 8.03 22.44 -5.77
CA ASN A 509 7.88 23.88 -5.64
C ASN A 509 6.91 24.46 -6.68
N THR A 510 5.75 23.82 -6.84
CA THR A 510 4.70 24.17 -7.79
C THR A 510 3.33 24.17 -7.10
N SER A 511 2.40 25.01 -7.55
CA SER A 511 1.00 24.91 -7.16
C SER A 511 0.40 23.59 -7.65
N CYS A 512 -0.60 23.08 -6.92
CA CYS A 512 -1.44 21.98 -7.35
C CYS A 512 -2.88 22.48 -7.57
N THR A 513 -3.44 22.12 -8.72
CA THR A 513 -4.84 22.29 -9.08
C THR A 513 -5.41 20.93 -9.47
N VAL A 514 -6.71 20.87 -9.76
CA VAL A 514 -7.38 19.62 -10.17
C VAL A 514 -6.77 19.03 -11.46
N ASP A 515 -6.11 19.85 -12.25
CA ASP A 515 -5.59 19.55 -13.58
C ASP A 515 -4.08 19.78 -13.73
N PHE A 516 -3.37 20.10 -12.64
CA PHE A 516 -1.93 20.35 -12.68
C PHE A 516 -1.24 20.07 -11.34
N GLY A 517 -0.03 19.52 -11.41
CA GLY A 517 0.85 19.32 -10.25
C GLY A 517 0.69 17.97 -9.56
N CYS A 518 1.59 17.68 -8.61
CA CYS A 518 1.56 16.49 -7.78
C CYS A 518 1.87 16.89 -6.33
N CYS A 519 0.91 16.70 -5.43
CA CYS A 519 0.98 17.09 -4.02
C CYS A 519 0.93 15.89 -3.06
N GLY A 520 1.30 14.69 -3.54
CA GLY A 520 1.42 13.48 -2.72
C GLY A 520 0.11 12.83 -2.25
N CYS A 521 -1.03 13.53 -2.30
CA CYS A 521 -2.33 12.99 -1.93
C CYS A 521 -3.42 13.57 -2.84
N ASP A 522 -3.88 12.76 -3.79
CA ASP A 522 -4.81 13.21 -4.83
C ASP A 522 -6.19 13.56 -4.25
N ASN A 523 -6.73 14.72 -4.66
CA ASN A 523 -7.98 15.34 -4.19
C ASN A 523 -8.17 15.42 -2.65
N CYS A 524 -7.07 15.37 -1.89
CA CYS A 524 -7.09 15.50 -0.44
C CYS A 524 -7.26 16.98 -0.01
N GLN A 525 -7.79 17.19 1.19
CA GLN A 525 -7.99 18.51 1.79
C GLN A 525 -6.94 18.85 2.85
N GLY A 526 -6.03 17.91 3.16
CA GLY A 526 -4.99 18.07 4.18
C GLY A 526 -5.52 17.86 5.60
N GLU A 527 -6.52 17.00 5.76
CA GLU A 527 -7.17 16.72 7.04
C GLU A 527 -7.31 15.21 7.29
N LEU A 528 -7.63 14.83 8.52
CA LEU A 528 -7.77 13.41 8.90
C LEU A 528 -8.95 12.73 8.18
N GLU A 529 -10.00 13.49 7.85
CA GLU A 529 -11.17 13.01 7.12
C GLU A 529 -10.86 12.57 5.69
N ASP A 530 -9.71 12.95 5.14
CA ASP A 530 -9.29 12.42 3.83
C ASP A 530 -9.13 10.90 3.88
N VAL A 531 -8.65 10.33 5.00
CA VAL A 531 -8.50 8.88 5.21
C VAL A 531 -9.85 8.19 5.14
N SER A 532 -10.83 8.66 5.90
CA SER A 532 -12.19 8.11 5.91
C SER A 532 -12.88 8.29 4.56
N ARG A 533 -12.73 9.46 3.93
CA ARG A 533 -13.33 9.76 2.63
C ARG A 533 -12.78 8.86 1.54
N ARG A 534 -11.47 8.58 1.53
CA ARG A 534 -10.87 7.69 0.54
C ARG A 534 -11.38 6.26 0.69
N LEU A 535 -11.42 5.73 1.90
CA LEU A 535 -11.94 4.39 2.19
C LEU A 535 -13.43 4.27 1.82
N ASP A 536 -14.26 5.23 2.21
CA ASP A 536 -15.69 5.24 1.88
C ASP A 536 -15.91 5.34 0.36
N ASN A 537 -15.12 6.15 -0.34
CA ASN A 537 -15.17 6.26 -1.80
C ASN A 537 -14.78 4.95 -2.48
N PHE A 538 -13.69 4.30 -2.05
CA PHE A 538 -13.28 3.01 -2.60
C PHE A 538 -14.32 1.93 -2.32
N ALA A 539 -14.89 1.88 -1.12
CA ALA A 539 -15.95 0.94 -0.76
C ALA A 539 -17.18 1.11 -1.65
N MET A 540 -17.61 2.37 -1.85
CA MET A 540 -18.72 2.70 -2.76
C MET A 540 -18.44 2.23 -4.18
N ARG A 541 -17.23 2.45 -4.71
CA ARG A 541 -16.87 2.03 -6.07
C ARG A 541 -16.85 0.52 -6.22
N LEU A 542 -16.26 -0.17 -5.26
CA LEU A 542 -16.29 -1.63 -5.23
C LEU A 542 -17.74 -2.14 -5.22
N ASP A 543 -18.64 -1.51 -4.45
CA ASP A 543 -20.04 -1.89 -4.46
C ASP A 543 -20.73 -1.61 -5.81
N VAL A 544 -20.54 -0.43 -6.39
CA VAL A 544 -21.06 -0.07 -7.72
C VAL A 544 -20.62 -1.08 -8.78
N LEU A 545 -19.36 -1.48 -8.75
CA LEU A 545 -18.76 -2.42 -9.70
C LEU A 545 -19.19 -3.88 -9.48
N GLY A 546 -19.83 -4.19 -8.36
CA GLY A 546 -20.19 -5.57 -7.98
C GLY A 546 -19.10 -6.33 -7.26
N TRP A 547 -18.07 -5.64 -6.79
CA TRP A 547 -16.85 -6.20 -6.20
C TRP A 547 -16.78 -6.09 -4.68
N ALA A 548 -17.77 -5.50 -4.00
CA ALA A 548 -17.77 -5.31 -2.55
C ALA A 548 -17.59 -6.60 -1.72
N ARG A 549 -17.93 -7.77 -2.30
CA ARG A 549 -17.74 -9.10 -1.69
C ARG A 549 -16.48 -9.83 -2.19
N GLU A 550 -15.93 -9.38 -3.32
CA GLU A 550 -14.77 -10.00 -3.97
C GLU A 550 -13.46 -9.33 -3.58
N ARG A 551 -13.51 -8.07 -3.14
CA ARG A 551 -12.34 -7.26 -2.82
C ARG A 551 -12.49 -6.67 -1.44
N VAL A 552 -11.38 -6.66 -0.71
CA VAL A 552 -11.30 -6.17 0.67
C VAL A 552 -10.46 -4.90 0.69
N LEU A 553 -10.85 -3.94 1.51
CA LEU A 553 -10.05 -2.75 1.76
C LEU A 553 -9.13 -2.97 2.96
N TRP A 554 -7.84 -2.67 2.79
CA TRP A 554 -6.95 -2.36 3.92
C TRP A 554 -6.66 -0.86 3.90
N ALA A 555 -5.78 -0.38 4.78
CA ALA A 555 -5.30 0.99 4.72
C ALA A 555 -3.79 1.04 4.89
N VAL A 556 -3.17 2.06 4.30
CA VAL A 556 -1.75 2.38 4.46
C VAL A 556 -1.66 3.75 5.16
N PRO A 557 -1.71 3.80 6.51
CA PRO A 557 -1.57 5.06 7.24
C PRO A 557 -0.18 5.69 7.05
N GLN A 558 -0.12 7.02 7.13
CA GLN A 558 1.16 7.74 7.12
C GLN A 558 1.92 7.43 8.42
N ALA A 559 3.14 6.91 8.32
CA ALA A 559 4.05 6.72 9.46
C ALA A 559 5.43 7.34 9.21
N PHE A 560 5.52 8.26 8.27
CA PHE A 560 6.74 8.92 7.82
C PHE A 560 6.48 10.41 7.53
N GLY A 561 7.56 11.15 7.30
CA GLY A 561 7.52 12.53 6.85
C GLY A 561 8.84 13.25 7.14
N GLY A 562 8.91 14.54 6.78
CA GLY A 562 10.16 15.30 6.74
C GLY A 562 10.90 15.18 5.41
N ASP A 563 10.25 14.62 4.39
CA ASP A 563 10.75 14.49 3.03
C ASP A 563 9.57 14.60 2.03
N GLU A 564 9.91 14.80 0.77
CA GLU A 564 8.97 14.89 -0.35
C GLU A 564 7.89 15.95 -0.17
N PHE A 565 6.64 15.53 0.05
CA PHE A 565 5.46 16.38 0.15
C PHE A 565 5.10 16.71 1.62
N TRP A 566 5.54 15.89 2.58
CA TRP A 566 5.12 15.96 3.97
C TRP A 566 6.21 16.57 4.83
N THR A 567 5.94 17.74 5.40
CA THR A 567 6.95 18.54 6.11
C THR A 567 7.41 17.95 7.44
N ARG A 568 6.64 17.02 8.02
CA ARG A 568 6.99 16.27 9.24
C ARG A 568 6.27 14.92 9.25
N PRO A 569 6.74 13.93 10.03
CA PRO A 569 5.94 12.76 10.34
C PRO A 569 4.73 13.12 11.22
N PRO A 570 3.70 12.25 11.26
CA PRO A 570 2.64 12.36 12.24
C PRO A 570 3.17 12.17 13.66
N THR A 571 2.44 12.68 14.63
CA THR A 571 2.60 12.30 16.04
C THR A 571 1.98 10.92 16.28
N GLY A 572 2.36 10.24 17.36
CA GLY A 572 1.69 9.01 17.80
C GLY A 572 0.16 9.14 17.88
N ARG A 573 -0.38 10.27 18.36
CA ARG A 573 -1.85 10.49 18.40
C ARG A 573 -2.47 10.62 17.02
N GLU A 574 -1.87 11.38 16.10
CA GLU A 574 -2.33 11.48 14.71
C GLU A 574 -2.29 10.11 14.03
N PHE A 575 -1.24 9.32 14.27
CA PHE A 575 -1.16 7.94 13.78
C PHE A 575 -2.27 7.05 14.34
N ALA A 576 -2.55 7.12 15.64
CA ALA A 576 -3.62 6.34 16.26
C ALA A 576 -5.00 6.66 15.68
N VAL A 577 -5.29 7.95 15.49
CA VAL A 577 -6.54 8.38 14.87
C VAL A 577 -6.65 7.88 13.43
N GLN A 578 -5.59 7.96 12.62
CA GLN A 578 -5.60 7.40 11.26
C GLN A 578 -5.96 5.90 11.25
N VAL A 579 -5.37 5.11 12.15
CA VAL A 579 -5.62 3.67 12.24
C VAL A 579 -7.06 3.37 12.67
N ILE A 580 -7.53 3.99 13.75
CA ILE A 580 -8.90 3.77 14.24
C ILE A 580 -9.94 4.21 13.21
N LEU A 581 -9.74 5.37 12.59
CA LEU A 581 -10.59 5.87 11.52
C LEU A 581 -10.59 4.90 10.32
N SER A 582 -9.44 4.34 9.95
CA SER A 582 -9.37 3.35 8.86
C SER A 582 -10.23 2.11 9.15
N VAL A 583 -10.14 1.56 10.36
CA VAL A 583 -10.92 0.37 10.76
C VAL A 583 -12.42 0.68 10.79
N ASN A 584 -12.79 1.83 11.35
CA ASN A 584 -14.17 2.32 11.39
C ASN A 584 -14.76 2.51 9.99
N HIS A 585 -13.91 2.81 9.00
CA HIS A 585 -14.29 3.00 7.60
C HIS A 585 -14.07 1.75 6.72
N GLY A 586 -14.02 0.57 7.33
CA GLY A 586 -14.10 -0.70 6.60
C GLY A 586 -12.76 -1.36 6.31
N ALA A 587 -11.63 -0.76 6.69
CA ALA A 587 -10.34 -1.43 6.56
C ALA A 587 -10.32 -2.73 7.39
N ARG A 588 -9.77 -3.79 6.80
CA ARG A 588 -9.62 -5.13 7.42
C ARG A 588 -8.17 -5.53 7.65
N GLY A 589 -7.24 -4.65 7.31
CA GLY A 589 -5.81 -4.75 7.60
C GLY A 589 -5.21 -3.35 7.57
N ILE A 590 -4.07 -3.18 8.24
CA ILE A 590 -3.39 -1.91 8.40
C ILE A 590 -1.92 -2.15 8.12
N MET A 591 -1.39 -1.44 7.12
CA MET A 591 -0.02 -1.61 6.65
C MET A 591 0.67 -0.26 6.44
N PRO A 592 1.16 0.40 7.51
CA PRO A 592 1.72 1.75 7.39
C PRO A 592 3.05 1.78 6.65
N TRP A 593 3.31 2.87 5.93
CA TRP A 593 4.62 3.18 5.32
C TRP A 593 5.39 4.14 6.23
N ILE A 594 6.58 3.83 6.74
CA ILE A 594 7.37 2.57 6.65
C ILE A 594 8.17 2.39 7.96
N ASP A 595 8.59 1.17 8.28
CA ASP A 595 9.54 0.83 9.36
C ASP A 595 11.00 0.78 8.84
N PRO A 596 11.99 1.35 9.54
CA PRO A 596 11.90 2.05 10.83
C PRO A 596 11.13 3.39 10.76
N THR A 597 10.30 3.63 11.78
CA THR A 597 9.47 4.84 11.96
C THR A 597 9.86 5.59 13.25
N PRO A 598 9.51 6.88 13.43
CA PRO A 598 9.68 7.57 14.72
C PRO A 598 9.22 6.75 15.94
N PRO A 599 9.95 6.78 17.08
CA PRO A 599 9.65 5.94 18.23
C PRO A 599 8.23 6.09 18.80
N ASP A 600 7.68 7.31 18.81
CA ASP A 600 6.33 7.57 19.31
C ASP A 600 5.25 6.92 18.42
N ILE A 601 5.46 6.90 17.11
CA ILE A 601 4.63 6.15 16.17
C ILE A 601 4.80 4.65 16.40
N LYS A 602 6.03 4.15 16.54
CA LYS A 602 6.31 2.72 16.75
C LYS A 602 5.65 2.19 18.04
N ASP A 603 5.76 2.92 19.14
CA ASP A 603 5.12 2.59 20.42
C ASP A 603 3.60 2.55 20.29
N THR A 604 3.03 3.57 19.62
CA THR A 604 1.59 3.65 19.37
C THR A 604 1.12 2.48 18.50
N ALA A 605 1.86 2.16 17.45
CA ALA A 605 1.56 1.06 16.54
C ALA A 605 1.62 -0.30 17.23
N SER A 606 2.57 -0.51 18.16
CA SER A 606 2.63 -1.72 18.98
C SER A 606 1.40 -1.89 19.87
N ALA A 607 0.93 -0.82 20.51
CA ALA A 607 -0.27 -0.87 21.32
C ALA A 607 -1.53 -1.13 20.49
N LEU A 608 -1.65 -0.51 19.32
CA LEU A 608 -2.73 -0.76 18.36
C LEU A 608 -2.69 -2.20 17.83
N ALA A 609 -1.51 -2.71 17.49
CA ALA A 609 -1.34 -4.09 17.05
C ALA A 609 -1.78 -5.07 18.13
N THR A 610 -1.34 -4.87 19.37
CA THR A 610 -1.77 -5.69 20.52
C THR A 610 -3.28 -5.66 20.72
N ALA A 611 -3.92 -4.50 20.57
CA ALA A 611 -5.37 -4.36 20.71
C ALA A 611 -6.14 -5.02 19.55
N LEU A 612 -5.85 -4.64 18.31
CA LEU A 612 -6.60 -5.03 17.11
C LEU A 612 -6.39 -6.50 16.73
N THR A 613 -5.21 -7.06 16.99
CA THR A 613 -4.91 -8.47 16.70
C THR A 613 -5.34 -9.41 17.82
N SER A 614 -5.80 -8.88 18.97
CA SER A 614 -6.28 -9.71 20.06
C SER A 614 -7.51 -10.53 19.64
N PRO A 615 -7.61 -11.82 20.04
CA PRO A 615 -8.79 -12.66 19.75
C PRO A 615 -10.13 -12.03 20.18
N THR A 616 -10.05 -11.17 21.20
CA THR A 616 -11.20 -10.47 21.75
C THR A 616 -11.74 -9.40 20.79
N VAL A 617 -10.87 -8.65 20.11
CA VAL A 617 -11.29 -7.61 19.15
C VAL A 617 -11.58 -8.23 17.79
N THR A 618 -10.73 -9.14 17.32
CA THR A 618 -10.90 -9.79 16.01
C THR A 618 -12.22 -10.54 15.88
N ARG A 619 -12.72 -11.18 16.94
CA ARG A 619 -14.04 -11.84 16.91
C ARG A 619 -15.20 -10.90 16.59
N PHE A 620 -15.10 -9.61 16.93
CA PHE A 620 -16.16 -8.64 16.61
C PHE A 620 -16.05 -8.17 15.17
N ILE A 621 -14.83 -7.84 14.72
CA ILE A 621 -14.57 -7.33 13.38
C ILE A 621 -14.85 -8.40 12.31
N PHE A 622 -14.50 -9.67 12.59
CA PHE A 622 -14.54 -10.77 11.62
C PHE A 622 -15.60 -11.83 11.90
N SER A 623 -16.61 -11.53 12.72
CA SER A 623 -17.77 -12.43 12.87
C SER A 623 -18.88 -12.08 11.88
N PRO A 624 -19.43 -13.06 11.15
CA PRO A 624 -20.60 -12.84 10.29
C PRO A 624 -21.88 -12.55 11.10
N LEU A 625 -21.88 -12.77 12.42
CA LEU A 625 -23.02 -12.47 13.30
C LEU A 625 -23.05 -11.00 13.76
N THR A 626 -22.02 -10.24 13.43
CA THR A 626 -21.87 -8.87 13.91
C THR A 626 -22.85 -7.92 13.23
N LYS A 627 -23.50 -7.10 14.05
CA LYS A 627 -24.23 -5.91 13.59
C LYS A 627 -23.31 -4.70 13.69
N PHE A 628 -22.98 -4.12 12.55
CA PHE A 628 -22.13 -2.94 12.45
C PHE A 628 -22.97 -1.66 12.37
N SER A 629 -22.55 -0.62 13.09
CA SER A 629 -23.07 0.74 12.93
C SER A 629 -21.95 1.75 13.12
N ARG A 630 -21.99 2.84 12.34
CA ARG A 630 -21.05 3.96 12.44
C ARG A 630 -21.83 5.27 12.58
N THR A 631 -21.31 6.21 13.35
CA THR A 631 -21.85 7.56 13.47
C THR A 631 -20.72 8.57 13.55
N VAL A 632 -20.86 9.66 12.80
CA VAL A 632 -19.95 10.80 12.84
C VAL A 632 -20.73 12.02 13.32
N SER A 633 -20.23 12.71 14.34
CA SER A 633 -20.80 13.97 14.81
C SER A 633 -19.70 14.88 15.34
N ASN A 634 -19.70 16.16 14.95
CA ASN A 634 -18.70 17.14 15.38
C ASN A 634 -17.24 16.65 15.24
N ARG A 635 -16.93 15.96 14.13
CA ARG A 635 -15.61 15.34 13.87
C ARG A 635 -15.19 14.29 14.92
N ILE A 636 -16.15 13.69 15.62
CA ILE A 636 -15.97 12.47 16.41
C ILE A 636 -16.55 11.32 15.59
N ASP A 637 -15.71 10.34 15.27
CA ASP A 637 -16.09 9.12 14.56
C ASP A 637 -16.22 7.96 15.55
N VAL A 638 -17.35 7.27 15.52
CA VAL A 638 -17.67 6.14 16.40
C VAL A 638 -18.15 4.98 15.56
N ALA A 639 -17.49 3.83 15.71
CA ALA A 639 -17.94 2.58 15.13
C ALA A 639 -18.23 1.54 16.21
N MET A 640 -19.30 0.77 16.00
CA MET A 640 -19.79 -0.23 16.92
C MET A 640 -20.01 -1.55 16.20
N TRP A 641 -19.47 -2.63 16.75
CA TRP A 641 -19.67 -4.01 16.31
C TRP A 641 -20.35 -4.77 17.44
N ALA A 642 -21.64 -5.07 17.28
CA ALA A 642 -22.45 -5.73 18.30
C ALA A 642 -22.66 -7.21 17.99
N ILE A 643 -22.38 -8.08 18.97
CA ILE A 643 -22.68 -9.52 18.96
C ILE A 643 -23.46 -9.86 20.23
N GLY A 644 -24.72 -10.25 20.08
CA GLY A 644 -25.58 -10.53 21.23
C GLY A 644 -25.70 -9.31 22.15
N SER A 645 -25.25 -9.46 23.41
CA SER A 645 -25.25 -8.42 24.44
C SER A 645 -23.91 -7.68 24.60
N GLU A 646 -22.92 -7.99 23.77
CA GLU A 646 -21.60 -7.36 23.81
C GLU A 646 -21.39 -6.46 22.59
N THR A 647 -20.74 -5.31 22.79
CA THR A 647 -20.45 -4.36 21.72
C THR A 647 -18.99 -3.91 21.81
N LEU A 648 -18.23 -4.13 20.75
CA LEU A 648 -16.94 -3.46 20.54
C LEU A 648 -17.20 -2.04 20.05
N ILE A 649 -16.53 -1.05 20.65
CA ILE A 649 -16.67 0.37 20.33
C ILE A 649 -15.27 0.92 20.04
N LEU A 650 -15.09 1.46 18.85
CA LEU A 650 -13.91 2.21 18.47
C LEU A 650 -14.32 3.67 18.28
N VAL A 651 -13.60 4.58 18.91
CA VAL A 651 -13.88 6.02 18.85
C VAL A 651 -12.61 6.80 18.53
N ALA A 652 -12.75 7.82 17.69
CA ALA A 652 -11.69 8.79 17.39
C ALA A 652 -12.25 10.22 17.39
N ASN A 653 -11.59 11.12 18.11
CA ASN A 653 -11.78 12.56 18.03
C ASN A 653 -10.79 13.14 17.01
N LEU A 654 -11.29 13.64 15.87
CA LEU A 654 -10.46 14.23 14.82
C LEU A 654 -10.17 15.71 15.09
N ASN A 655 -10.75 16.30 16.15
CA ASN A 655 -10.47 17.66 16.55
C ASN A 655 -9.11 17.77 17.25
N THR A 656 -8.48 18.94 17.16
CA THR A 656 -7.29 19.29 17.94
C THR A 656 -7.60 19.76 19.37
N HIS A 657 -8.86 19.75 19.75
CA HIS A 657 -9.36 20.16 21.06
C HIS A 657 -10.30 19.10 21.65
N ASP A 658 -10.51 19.20 22.95
CA ASP A 658 -11.32 18.25 23.72
C ASP A 658 -12.80 18.32 23.31
N ALA A 659 -13.48 17.19 23.30
CA ALA A 659 -14.87 17.08 22.89
C ALA A 659 -15.61 15.99 23.67
N ASP A 660 -16.87 16.25 23.98
CA ASP A 660 -17.74 15.31 24.71
C ASP A 660 -18.58 14.48 23.76
N LEU A 661 -18.73 13.19 24.08
CA LEU A 661 -19.56 12.24 23.37
C LEU A 661 -20.51 11.55 24.36
N ALA A 662 -21.81 11.77 24.16
CA ALA A 662 -22.83 10.90 24.74
C ALA A 662 -22.88 9.59 23.94
N VAL A 663 -22.45 8.48 24.52
CA VAL A 663 -22.58 7.18 23.86
C VAL A 663 -23.99 6.66 24.13
N PRO A 664 -24.78 6.30 23.11
CA PRO A 664 -26.16 5.82 23.28
C PRO A 664 -26.19 4.37 23.82
N LEU A 665 -25.48 4.10 24.90
CA LEU A 665 -25.49 2.83 25.61
C LEU A 665 -26.60 2.84 26.67
N SER A 666 -27.29 1.71 26.81
CA SER A 666 -28.29 1.52 27.86
C SER A 666 -27.67 1.63 29.26
N SER A 667 -28.45 2.16 30.20
CA SER A 667 -28.04 2.24 31.61
C SER A 667 -27.72 0.83 32.16
N GLY A 668 -26.56 0.67 32.79
CA GLY A 668 -26.12 -0.60 33.41
C GLY A 668 -25.14 -1.45 32.61
N LEU A 669 -24.61 -0.95 31.48
CA LEU A 669 -23.51 -1.56 30.75
C LEU A 669 -22.15 -1.22 31.40
N GLU A 670 -21.28 -2.22 31.53
CA GLU A 670 -19.90 -2.04 31.96
C GLU A 670 -18.99 -1.90 30.73
N LEU A 671 -18.06 -0.94 30.78
CA LEU A 671 -17.01 -0.81 29.77
C LEU A 671 -15.71 -1.46 30.26
N ARG A 672 -15.15 -2.35 29.44
CA ARG A 672 -13.75 -2.75 29.53
C ARG A 672 -12.93 -1.99 28.51
N GLU A 673 -11.88 -1.33 28.98
CA GLU A 673 -10.91 -0.67 28.13
C GLU A 673 -9.93 -1.69 27.54
N VAL A 674 -9.71 -1.58 26.22
CA VAL A 674 -8.71 -2.37 25.48
C VAL A 674 -7.53 -1.49 25.09
N LEU A 675 -7.82 -0.26 24.64
CA LEU A 675 -6.84 0.76 24.29
C LEU A 675 -7.43 2.13 24.61
N ASN A 676 -6.61 3.05 25.12
CA ASN A 676 -7.06 4.40 25.42
C ASN A 676 -5.93 5.42 25.28
N TYR A 677 -6.14 6.36 24.35
CA TYR A 677 -5.32 7.53 24.16
C TYR A 677 -6.16 8.77 24.41
N GLY A 678 -6.21 9.23 25.66
CA GLY A 678 -6.84 10.50 26.01
C GLY A 678 -8.37 10.48 25.99
N VAL A 679 -9.01 9.35 26.33
CA VAL A 679 -10.47 9.27 26.50
C VAL A 679 -10.81 9.00 27.97
N ARG A 680 -11.65 9.82 28.57
CA ARG A 680 -12.07 9.68 29.97
C ARG A 680 -13.56 9.40 30.03
N ARG A 681 -13.98 8.67 31.06
CA ARG A 681 -15.41 8.41 31.30
C ARG A 681 -16.01 9.59 32.04
N GLU A 682 -17.15 10.05 31.58
CA GLU A 682 -17.98 11.03 32.27
C GLU A 682 -19.35 10.44 32.60
N SER A 683 -19.91 10.81 33.75
CA SER A 683 -21.28 10.44 34.13
C SER A 683 -22.24 11.53 33.67
N VAL A 684 -22.91 11.32 32.52
CA VAL A 684 -23.92 12.24 32.00
C VAL A 684 -25.32 11.68 32.30
N GLY A 685 -25.82 11.95 33.50
CA GLY A 685 -27.14 11.48 33.93
C GLY A 685 -27.22 9.94 34.00
N SER A 686 -28.14 9.34 33.23
CA SER A 686 -28.28 7.87 33.11
C SER A 686 -27.59 7.28 31.89
N GLN A 687 -26.90 8.10 31.07
CA GLN A 687 -26.13 7.67 29.91
C GLN A 687 -24.64 7.67 30.24
N LEU A 688 -23.90 6.81 29.57
CA LEU A 688 -22.45 6.83 29.62
C LEU A 688 -21.93 7.95 28.71
N GLY A 689 -21.24 8.94 29.30
CA GLY A 689 -20.50 9.96 28.56
C GLY A 689 -19.01 9.59 28.43
N LEU A 690 -18.40 10.04 27.35
CA LEU A 690 -16.95 10.02 27.15
C LEU A 690 -16.48 11.46 26.88
N GLU A 691 -15.46 11.89 27.62
CA GLU A 691 -14.70 13.11 27.33
C GLU A 691 -13.47 12.68 26.53
N LEU A 692 -13.30 13.19 25.31
CA LEU A 692 -12.19 12.86 24.43
C LEU A 692 -11.26 14.06 24.33
N GLU A 693 -10.01 13.89 24.72
CA GLU A 693 -8.98 14.89 24.46
C GLU A 693 -8.84 15.16 22.95
N GLY A 694 -8.24 16.29 22.59
CA GLY A 694 -7.83 16.55 21.20
C GLY A 694 -6.98 15.40 20.64
N LEU A 695 -7.37 14.90 19.46
CA LEU A 695 -6.80 13.72 18.80
C LEU A 695 -6.84 12.45 19.67
N GLY A 696 -7.81 12.37 20.59
CA GLY A 696 -8.00 11.22 21.46
C GLY A 696 -8.74 10.09 20.75
N CYS A 697 -8.35 8.84 21.02
CA CYS A 697 -9.03 7.66 20.50
C CYS A 697 -9.01 6.51 21.50
N ALA A 698 -9.98 5.61 21.41
CA ALA A 698 -10.06 4.47 22.31
C ALA A 698 -10.78 3.27 21.69
N VAL A 699 -10.49 2.10 22.25
CA VAL A 699 -11.13 0.81 21.95
C VAL A 699 -11.72 0.29 23.26
N PHE A 700 -13.05 0.13 23.28
CA PHE A 700 -13.80 -0.38 24.43
C PHE A 700 -14.62 -1.60 24.06
N ILE A 701 -14.93 -2.42 25.06
CA ILE A 701 -15.93 -3.47 24.96
C ILE A 701 -16.99 -3.20 26.02
N ALA A 702 -18.22 -2.99 25.58
CA ALA A 702 -19.40 -2.84 26.41
C ALA A 702 -20.10 -4.19 26.59
N TYR A 703 -20.53 -4.50 27.82
CA TYR A 703 -21.28 -5.72 28.13
C TYR A 703 -22.27 -5.50 29.30
N SER A 704 -23.34 -6.30 29.33
CA SER A 704 -24.31 -6.31 30.43
C SER A 704 -23.67 -6.76 31.74
N SER A 705 -23.86 -5.98 32.82
CA SER A 705 -23.38 -6.37 34.14
C SER A 705 -23.99 -7.71 34.59
N PRO A 706 -23.25 -8.59 35.30
CA PRO A 706 -23.79 -9.86 35.82
C PRO A 706 -25.06 -9.71 36.67
N LEU A 707 -25.25 -8.55 37.30
CA LEU A 707 -26.47 -8.20 38.05
C LEU A 707 -27.71 -8.04 37.16
N MET A 708 -27.52 -7.56 35.92
CA MET A 708 -28.59 -7.40 34.93
C MET A 708 -28.97 -8.74 34.28
N LEU A 709 -27.99 -9.59 33.98
CA LEU A 709 -28.23 -10.95 33.47
C LEU A 709 -29.06 -11.79 34.46
N LYS A 710 -28.81 -11.65 35.78
CA LYS A 710 -29.66 -12.23 36.83
C LYS A 710 -31.06 -11.62 36.90
N ALA A 711 -31.18 -10.30 36.71
CA ALA A 711 -32.47 -9.61 36.73
C ALA A 711 -33.34 -9.93 35.49
N GLN A 712 -32.71 -10.30 34.37
CA GLN A 712 -33.37 -10.69 33.12
C GLN A 712 -33.63 -12.21 33.01
N GLY A 713 -33.19 -13.00 34.00
CA GLY A 713 -33.39 -14.45 34.03
C GLY A 713 -32.50 -15.23 33.07
N GLU A 714 -31.39 -14.64 32.63
CA GLU A 714 -30.43 -15.23 31.69
C GLU A 714 -29.22 -15.91 32.40
N LEU A 715 -29.17 -15.87 33.73
CA LEU A 715 -28.19 -16.55 34.60
C LEU A 715 -28.85 -17.28 35.78
#